data_AF-A0AAE8M847-F1
#
_entry.id   AF-A0AAE8M847-F1
#
_cell.length_a   1.000
_cell.length_b   1.000
_cell.length_c   1.000
_cell.angle_alpha   90.00
_cell.angle_beta   90.00
_cell.angle_gamma   90.00
#
_symmetry.space_group_name_H-M   'P 1'
#
loop_
_entity.id
_entity.type
_entity.pdbx_description
1 polymer ?
#
loop_
_entity_poly.entity_id
_entity_poly.type
_entity_poly.pdbx_seq_one_letter_code
_entity_poly.pdbx_strand_id
1 'polypeptide(L)'
;MSWVEVALKKGAMVTVEGFGLPYANAIHPAHEWLRNPASADIVGGKTLLDILQQEQFTFIVSEPHPQLENKMDVASLPASFDYGYGNIHSWDMERYMQQLSEIKGGQIEDSWSYSTDDSHVASVTQSIVQDIMWLHRDCLEMDKVKRSAYFVQKPTTLEQSTRYYVIVFMGKGFFEHFEKAWARLCKDFPLSLVIHNGDCTETWKARIREYPEALEALNDHPLAAKEDELVLENHVTLKWDLQLQEVERKVDAVCQFLPTAAPTNVVRDENPEESKPGSYDEKVRPSDLLAMSLHRDLMRGDGFWKTMVASASRIQQLDQGMAQMGINNQSKLMRLETLTSVNLLRGSDEWIDALMTEALEVDRTRFRRYLSNCPLGLGLITAGPGFGKTTAVALATLGMAASVGRVLGSGPTHVAVNNLCARIDVVTCRVTEKHNAGKQPSDRCRRTLVVRGFKLNDEVAAFKKLLENPTLGDDAAPTATWGLKSKWKLHLSASFWLLVCLGSDIRQLHEDDSEKLQGLHKTWTARSDLARLRDRVSGKITWEQYANGETIDKVVLEKLVQQIVESADILCTLPSLAHTESMLYSWKLNARGVAIDEAGNISRADLYSVWSNTLRPCLLAGDEKQLAPVVMTLFDEEDGNYVNRFGPDGLISPLEFIKGMGWPIYRLHTQLRLARGQFELCRNSVYKDVACTYGPGTDVELPSHRLGHTLEEFIRVKFPEVKPLKPDGKQGTLSPLFVDCRNSFSRVDPVTHSRKNWDQIKVAFNFLADFVKTKQVDPADILIITPYSAMADAIGSFCQKQEYEVLKGMRSPYTVNAIQGQEADMVVAITATTRGIGAGFTSDERRLNVMLSRHKCALIIFSDIDTVDYKGKGKGKAERVMLPTGEVSFQKARMLKDVHKSLVDAGRVAVVECRPNKRKGEGKAKDEATKYAKYASGTE
;
A
#
# COMPACT_ATOMS: atom_id res chain seq x y z
N MET A 1 -46.42 -22.11 -26.00
CA MET A 1 -45.45 -21.02 -25.86
C MET A 1 -46.15 -19.73 -26.19
N SER A 2 -45.97 -18.71 -25.36
CA SER A 2 -46.56 -17.40 -25.53
C SER A 2 -45.53 -16.46 -26.15
N TRP A 3 -45.99 -15.51 -26.96
CA TRP A 3 -45.15 -14.44 -27.50
C TRP A 3 -45.27 -13.25 -26.56
N VAL A 4 -44.14 -12.72 -26.10
CA VAL A 4 -44.11 -11.51 -25.28
C VAL A 4 -43.30 -10.47 -26.03
N GLU A 5 -43.94 -9.34 -26.34
CA GLU A 5 -43.30 -8.17 -26.91
C GLU A 5 -43.10 -7.14 -25.80
N VAL A 6 -41.85 -6.72 -25.63
CA VAL A 6 -41.46 -5.68 -24.67
C VAL A 6 -40.90 -4.51 -25.45
N ALA A 7 -41.52 -3.35 -25.29
CA ALA A 7 -41.04 -2.10 -25.85
C ALA A 7 -40.64 -1.15 -24.72
N LEU A 8 -39.46 -0.54 -24.84
CA LEU A 8 -39.06 0.55 -23.96
C LEU A 8 -39.95 1.78 -24.22
N LYS A 9 -40.13 2.60 -23.19
CA LYS A 9 -40.89 3.86 -23.33
C LYS A 9 -40.21 4.75 -24.37
N LYS A 10 -41.00 5.46 -25.18
CA LYS A 10 -40.50 6.41 -26.17
C LYS A 10 -39.56 7.43 -25.51
N GLY A 11 -38.31 7.51 -25.99
CA GLY A 11 -37.27 8.38 -25.44
C GLY A 11 -36.47 7.77 -24.28
N ALA A 12 -36.64 6.48 -23.97
CA ALA A 12 -35.77 5.76 -23.05
C ALA A 12 -34.32 5.75 -23.58
N MET A 13 -33.35 6.07 -22.72
CA MET A 13 -31.94 5.94 -23.08
C MET A 13 -31.47 4.53 -22.75
N VAL A 14 -31.09 3.77 -23.77
CA VAL A 14 -30.45 2.47 -23.59
C VAL A 14 -29.05 2.68 -23.00
N THR A 15 -28.71 1.90 -21.98
CA THR A 15 -27.36 1.80 -21.41
C THR A 15 -26.87 0.38 -21.47
N VAL A 16 -25.64 0.16 -21.93
CA VAL A 16 -25.05 -1.17 -22.06
C VAL A 16 -23.85 -1.28 -21.13
N GLU A 17 -23.95 -2.22 -20.18
CA GLU A 17 -22.84 -2.54 -19.28
C GLU A 17 -21.76 -3.35 -20.00
N GLY A 18 -20.49 -3.09 -19.67
CA GLY A 18 -19.33 -3.78 -20.23
C GLY A 18 -18.95 -3.37 -21.66
N PHE A 19 -19.69 -2.45 -22.30
CA PHE A 19 -19.36 -1.99 -23.64
C PHE A 19 -18.02 -1.24 -23.68
N GLY A 20 -17.24 -1.46 -24.73
CA GLY A 20 -15.95 -0.77 -24.94
C GLY A 20 -14.79 -1.33 -24.11
N LEU A 21 -15.01 -2.36 -23.27
CA LEU A 21 -13.91 -3.05 -22.59
C LEU A 21 -12.93 -3.66 -23.61
N PRO A 22 -11.60 -3.58 -23.37
CA PRO A 22 -10.63 -4.12 -24.31
C PRO A 22 -10.81 -5.62 -24.53
N TYR A 23 -10.98 -6.02 -25.80
CA TYR A 23 -11.14 -7.42 -26.20
C TYR A 23 -10.17 -7.77 -27.32
N ALA A 24 -9.47 -8.89 -27.19
CA ALA A 24 -8.53 -9.37 -28.19
C ALA A 24 -8.63 -10.89 -28.35
N ASN A 25 -9.34 -11.33 -29.39
CA ASN A 25 -9.36 -12.72 -29.83
C ASN A 25 -9.52 -12.77 -31.35
N ALA A 26 -8.43 -12.58 -32.09
CA ALA A 26 -8.43 -12.45 -33.55
C ALA A 26 -9.01 -13.67 -34.30
N ILE A 27 -9.16 -14.82 -33.63
CA ILE A 27 -9.70 -16.05 -34.22
C ILE A 27 -11.24 -16.06 -34.14
N HIS A 28 -11.83 -15.29 -33.22
CA HIS A 28 -13.27 -15.25 -33.01
C HIS A 28 -13.92 -14.16 -33.87
N PRO A 29 -15.03 -14.43 -34.59
CA PRO A 29 -15.72 -13.43 -35.42
C PRO A 29 -16.09 -12.15 -34.67
N ALA A 30 -16.44 -12.28 -33.37
CA ALA A 30 -16.73 -11.14 -32.50
C ALA A 30 -15.60 -10.13 -32.35
N HIS A 31 -14.36 -10.48 -32.70
CA HIS A 31 -13.27 -9.50 -32.70
C HIS A 31 -13.55 -8.34 -33.65
N GLU A 32 -14.04 -8.63 -34.86
CA GLU A 32 -14.36 -7.60 -35.84
C GLU A 32 -15.62 -6.83 -35.41
N TRP A 33 -16.62 -7.52 -34.86
CA TRP A 33 -17.84 -6.89 -34.33
C TRP A 33 -17.56 -5.90 -33.19
N LEU A 34 -16.66 -6.25 -32.28
CA LEU A 34 -16.30 -5.39 -31.14
C LEU A 34 -15.33 -4.27 -31.52
N ARG A 35 -14.51 -4.48 -32.54
CA ARG A 35 -13.58 -3.47 -33.06
C ARG A 35 -14.27 -2.43 -33.94
N ASN A 36 -15.29 -2.86 -34.69
CA ASN A 36 -16.02 -2.02 -35.64
C ASN A 36 -17.54 -2.11 -35.36
N PRO A 37 -18.00 -1.71 -34.16
CA PRO A 37 -19.36 -1.98 -33.68
C PRO A 37 -20.47 -1.30 -34.48
N ALA A 38 -20.14 -0.25 -35.24
CA ALA A 38 -21.08 0.52 -36.05
C ALA A 38 -21.04 0.15 -37.55
N SER A 39 -20.18 -0.78 -37.97
CA SER A 39 -20.01 -1.10 -39.40
C SER A 39 -19.84 -2.59 -39.71
N ALA A 40 -19.36 -3.40 -38.77
CA ALA A 40 -19.26 -4.84 -38.95
C ALA A 40 -20.64 -5.48 -38.85
N ASP A 41 -21.06 -6.18 -39.92
CA ASP A 41 -22.31 -6.94 -39.96
C ASP A 41 -22.21 -8.18 -39.05
N ILE A 42 -23.18 -8.32 -38.15
CA ILE A 42 -23.33 -9.51 -37.30
C ILE A 42 -24.29 -10.49 -37.98
N VAL A 43 -25.48 -10.00 -38.33
CA VAL A 43 -26.53 -10.82 -38.92
C VAL A 43 -27.57 -9.94 -39.60
N GLY A 44 -27.93 -10.30 -40.84
CA GLY A 44 -29.05 -9.68 -41.55
C GLY A 44 -28.87 -8.18 -41.81
N GLY A 45 -27.63 -7.70 -41.97
CA GLY A 45 -27.30 -6.29 -42.16
C GLY A 45 -27.35 -5.45 -40.88
N LYS A 46 -27.52 -6.08 -39.71
CA LYS A 46 -27.50 -5.39 -38.40
C LYS A 46 -26.09 -5.44 -37.80
N THR A 47 -25.61 -4.27 -37.42
CA THR A 47 -24.34 -4.11 -36.69
C THR A 47 -24.52 -4.41 -35.19
N LEU A 48 -23.41 -4.50 -34.44
CA LEU A 48 -23.47 -4.66 -32.98
C LEU A 48 -24.26 -3.51 -32.34
N LEU A 49 -24.02 -2.27 -32.79
CA LEU A 49 -24.70 -1.11 -32.26
C LEU A 49 -26.21 -1.13 -32.57
N ASP A 50 -26.60 -1.56 -33.78
CA ASP A 50 -28.02 -1.72 -34.15
C ASP A 50 -28.74 -2.77 -33.30
N ILE A 51 -28.01 -3.77 -32.81
CA ILE A 51 -28.55 -4.80 -31.90
C ILE A 51 -28.65 -4.25 -30.47
N LEU A 52 -27.60 -3.57 -30.00
CA LEU A 52 -27.54 -3.04 -28.64
C LEU A 52 -28.49 -1.85 -28.41
N GLN A 53 -28.82 -1.08 -29.45
CA GLN A 53 -29.72 0.07 -29.37
C GLN A 53 -31.20 -0.29 -29.63
N GLN A 54 -31.54 -1.58 -29.71
CA GLN A 54 -32.94 -1.98 -29.91
C GLN A 54 -33.78 -1.58 -28.71
N GLU A 55 -34.92 -0.95 -28.99
CA GLU A 55 -35.91 -0.57 -27.97
C GLU A 55 -37.08 -1.57 -27.91
N GLN A 56 -37.11 -2.55 -28.81
CA GLN A 56 -38.16 -3.54 -28.95
C GLN A 56 -37.56 -4.94 -28.91
N PHE A 57 -38.11 -5.78 -28.03
CA PHE A 57 -37.65 -7.14 -27.79
C PHE A 57 -38.83 -8.11 -27.91
N THR A 58 -38.58 -9.26 -28.52
CA THR A 58 -39.57 -10.34 -28.63
C THR A 58 -39.03 -11.60 -27.99
N PHE A 59 -39.76 -12.14 -27.02
CA PHE A 59 -39.40 -13.36 -26.30
C PHE A 59 -40.42 -14.47 -26.57
N ILE A 60 -39.92 -15.69 -26.69
CA ILE A 60 -40.75 -16.90 -26.71
C ILE A 60 -40.68 -17.51 -25.32
N VAL A 61 -41.80 -17.51 -24.60
CA VAL A 61 -41.85 -17.98 -23.21
C VAL A 61 -42.70 -19.24 -23.11
N SER A 62 -42.24 -20.22 -22.31
CA SER A 62 -42.96 -21.49 -22.16
C SER A 62 -44.19 -21.43 -21.24
N GLU A 63 -44.45 -20.28 -20.62
CA GLU A 63 -45.56 -20.09 -19.69
C GLU A 63 -46.88 -19.67 -20.38
N PRO A 64 -48.05 -19.98 -19.77
CA PRO A 64 -49.36 -19.52 -20.24
C PRO A 64 -49.56 -18.01 -20.04
N HIS A 65 -50.26 -17.37 -20.99
CA HIS A 65 -50.53 -15.93 -21.00
C HIS A 65 -50.96 -15.30 -19.64
N PRO A 66 -51.93 -15.87 -18.88
CA PRO A 66 -52.40 -15.24 -17.65
C PRO A 66 -51.37 -15.16 -16.52
N GLN A 67 -50.39 -16.08 -16.51
CA GLN A 67 -49.31 -16.07 -15.52
C GLN A 67 -48.22 -15.06 -15.92
N LEU A 68 -48.03 -14.86 -17.22
CA LEU A 68 -47.06 -13.90 -17.77
C LEU A 68 -47.47 -12.45 -17.54
N GLU A 69 -48.75 -12.10 -17.69
CA GLU A 69 -49.24 -10.73 -17.43
C GLU A 69 -48.90 -10.26 -16.01
N ASN A 70 -49.10 -11.11 -15.01
CA ASN A 70 -48.78 -10.78 -13.62
C ASN A 70 -47.26 -10.70 -13.35
N LYS A 71 -46.44 -11.52 -14.03
CA LYS A 71 -44.98 -11.53 -13.85
C LYS A 71 -44.26 -10.40 -14.59
N MET A 72 -44.87 -9.85 -15.64
CA MET A 72 -44.29 -8.80 -16.50
C MET A 72 -44.91 -7.42 -16.23
N ASP A 73 -45.60 -7.24 -15.11
CA ASP A 73 -46.17 -5.95 -14.71
C ASP A 73 -45.05 -4.95 -14.38
N VAL A 74 -44.98 -3.86 -15.16
CA VAL A 74 -44.00 -2.78 -14.98
C VAL A 74 -44.16 -2.10 -13.62
N ALA A 75 -45.37 -2.09 -13.03
CA ALA A 75 -45.61 -1.54 -11.69
C ALA A 75 -44.92 -2.35 -10.58
N SER A 76 -44.49 -3.59 -10.88
CA SER A 76 -43.75 -4.44 -9.94
C SER A 76 -42.23 -4.24 -9.95
N LEU A 77 -41.71 -3.36 -10.81
CA LEU A 77 -40.27 -3.07 -10.86
C LEU A 77 -39.80 -2.36 -9.58
N PRO A 78 -38.64 -2.75 -9.02
CA PRO A 78 -38.10 -2.09 -7.84
C PRO A 78 -37.70 -0.63 -8.16
N ALA A 79 -37.72 0.22 -7.14
CA ALA A 79 -37.19 1.56 -7.24
C ALA A 79 -35.67 1.53 -7.53
N SER A 80 -35.14 2.63 -8.07
CA SER A 80 -33.70 2.80 -8.23
C SER A 80 -32.99 2.65 -6.89
N PHE A 81 -31.92 1.87 -6.87
CA PHE A 81 -31.10 1.67 -5.67
C PHE A 81 -30.37 2.97 -5.28
N ASP A 82 -30.41 3.30 -3.99
CA ASP A 82 -29.70 4.41 -3.37
C ASP A 82 -29.07 3.91 -2.06
N TYR A 83 -27.84 4.33 -1.78
CA TYR A 83 -27.14 4.02 -0.53
C TYR A 83 -27.68 4.84 0.66
N GLY A 84 -28.37 5.95 0.40
CA GLY A 84 -29.01 6.81 1.41
C GLY A 84 -28.14 7.97 1.90
N TYR A 85 -26.96 8.21 1.32
CA TYR A 85 -26.02 9.25 1.78
C TYR A 85 -26.14 10.58 1.04
N GLY A 86 -27.14 10.73 0.16
CA GLY A 86 -27.33 11.91 -0.67
C GLY A 86 -26.24 12.08 -1.74
N ASN A 87 -26.19 13.27 -2.34
CA ASN A 87 -25.35 13.58 -3.51
C ASN A 87 -24.22 14.60 -3.22
N ILE A 88 -24.01 14.94 -1.96
CA ILE A 88 -22.94 15.83 -1.51
C ILE A 88 -21.94 14.97 -0.75
N HIS A 89 -20.70 14.93 -1.20
CA HIS A 89 -19.65 14.08 -0.63
C HIS A 89 -18.39 14.86 -0.22
N SER A 90 -18.37 16.18 -0.42
CA SER A 90 -17.25 17.03 0.04
C SER A 90 -17.05 16.91 1.55
N TRP A 91 -15.82 17.08 2.02
CA TRP A 91 -15.53 16.97 3.44
C TRP A 91 -16.36 17.95 4.27
N ASP A 92 -17.22 17.41 5.12
CA ASP A 92 -18.03 18.17 6.07
C ASP A 92 -18.24 17.31 7.32
N MET A 93 -17.66 17.75 8.42
CA MET A 93 -17.61 16.97 9.65
C MET A 93 -19.00 16.80 10.28
N GLU A 94 -19.82 17.85 10.28
CA GLU A 94 -21.15 17.83 10.90
C GLU A 94 -22.10 16.93 10.12
N ARG A 95 -22.10 17.06 8.79
CA ARG A 95 -22.88 16.22 7.88
C ARG A 95 -22.50 14.75 8.04
N TYR A 96 -21.21 14.43 8.07
CA TYR A 96 -20.79 13.04 8.26
C TYR A 96 -21.18 12.51 9.64
N MET A 97 -21.00 13.27 10.72
CA MET A 97 -21.47 12.85 12.04
C MET A 97 -22.98 12.58 12.06
N GLN A 98 -23.78 13.46 11.43
CA GLN A 98 -25.22 13.28 11.33
C GLN A 98 -25.57 12.01 10.55
N GLN A 99 -25.00 11.83 9.35
CA GLN A 99 -25.24 10.65 8.50
C GLN A 99 -24.92 9.34 9.21
N LEU A 100 -23.81 9.28 9.96
CA LEU A 100 -23.42 8.06 10.70
C LEU A 100 -24.31 7.77 11.91
N SER A 101 -24.96 8.80 12.47
CA SER A 101 -25.94 8.63 13.55
C SER A 101 -27.30 8.13 13.05
N GLU A 102 -27.72 8.56 11.85
CA GLU A 102 -29.04 8.28 11.28
C GLU A 102 -29.05 7.01 10.42
N ILE A 103 -27.98 6.77 9.66
CA ILE A 103 -27.91 5.70 8.65
C ILE A 103 -27.09 4.53 9.20
N LYS A 104 -27.78 3.59 9.85
CA LYS A 104 -27.20 2.37 10.42
C LYS A 104 -27.64 1.13 9.64
N GLY A 105 -26.85 0.05 9.70
CA GLY A 105 -27.26 -1.23 9.16
C GLY A 105 -26.12 -2.22 8.95
N GLY A 106 -26.42 -3.25 8.16
CA GLY A 106 -25.45 -4.26 7.72
C GLY A 106 -24.39 -3.71 6.77
N GLN A 107 -23.34 -4.51 6.56
CA GLN A 107 -22.35 -4.24 5.52
C GLN A 107 -22.97 -4.33 4.13
N ILE A 108 -22.45 -3.49 3.25
CA ILE A 108 -22.72 -3.48 1.83
C ILE A 108 -21.65 -4.36 1.17
N GLU A 109 -22.09 -5.23 0.27
CA GLU A 109 -21.19 -6.08 -0.50
C GLU A 109 -20.23 -5.24 -1.34
N ASP A 110 -19.03 -5.76 -1.54
CA ASP A 110 -18.01 -5.15 -2.37
C ASP A 110 -18.45 -5.11 -3.83
N SER A 111 -18.16 -4.01 -4.55
CA SER A 111 -18.61 -3.85 -5.93
C SER A 111 -17.46 -3.62 -6.90
N TRP A 112 -17.61 -4.18 -8.10
CA TRP A 112 -16.71 -4.01 -9.24
C TRP A 112 -17.24 -3.00 -10.27
N SER A 113 -18.48 -2.53 -10.07
CA SER A 113 -19.14 -1.58 -10.96
C SER A 113 -20.17 -0.72 -10.23
N TYR A 114 -20.37 0.50 -10.70
CA TYR A 114 -21.32 1.46 -10.14
C TYR A 114 -22.18 2.07 -11.26
N SER A 115 -23.49 2.09 -11.03
CA SER A 115 -24.48 2.58 -12.01
C SER A 115 -24.36 4.09 -12.27
N THR A 116 -23.87 4.85 -11.30
CA THR A 116 -23.70 6.31 -11.38
C THR A 116 -22.36 6.78 -10.80
N ASP A 117 -21.92 7.97 -11.21
CA ASP A 117 -20.72 8.62 -10.63
C ASP A 117 -20.94 8.89 -9.12
N ASP A 118 -22.17 9.20 -8.72
CA ASP A 118 -22.54 9.43 -7.33
C ASP A 118 -22.43 8.15 -6.47
N SER A 119 -22.93 7.03 -6.97
CA SER A 119 -22.80 5.72 -6.30
C SER A 119 -21.33 5.30 -6.12
N HIS A 120 -20.50 5.54 -7.14
CA HIS A 120 -19.05 5.31 -7.07
C HIS A 120 -18.41 6.18 -5.99
N VAL A 121 -18.66 7.50 -6.04
CA VAL A 121 -18.08 8.46 -5.09
C VAL A 121 -18.56 8.16 -3.67
N ALA A 122 -19.86 7.93 -3.46
CA ALA A 122 -20.44 7.59 -2.17
C ALA A 122 -19.80 6.34 -1.56
N SER A 123 -19.64 5.26 -2.34
CA SER A 123 -19.06 4.01 -1.84
C SER A 123 -17.62 4.23 -1.34
N VAL A 124 -16.81 4.91 -2.14
CA VAL A 124 -15.40 5.13 -1.80
C VAL A 124 -15.25 6.13 -0.65
N THR A 125 -15.97 7.27 -0.65
CA THR A 125 -15.88 8.26 0.44
C THR A 125 -16.36 7.67 1.76
N GLN A 126 -17.50 6.98 1.77
CA GLN A 126 -18.06 6.39 2.99
C GLN A 126 -17.15 5.30 3.56
N SER A 127 -16.49 4.49 2.72
CA SER A 127 -15.51 3.49 3.19
C SER A 127 -14.36 4.10 4.01
N ILE A 128 -13.99 5.35 3.71
CA ILE A 128 -12.88 6.08 4.33
C ILE A 128 -13.35 6.83 5.58
N VAL A 129 -14.48 7.55 5.45
CA VAL A 129 -15.05 8.36 6.52
C VAL A 129 -15.49 7.48 7.69
N GLN A 130 -16.19 6.39 7.42
CA GLN A 130 -16.67 5.46 8.44
C GLN A 130 -15.53 4.79 9.20
N ASP A 131 -14.35 4.66 8.59
CA ASP A 131 -13.18 4.03 9.21
C ASP A 131 -12.61 4.84 10.39
N ILE A 132 -12.83 6.16 10.39
CA ILE A 132 -12.22 7.09 11.35
C ILE A 132 -13.22 7.89 12.19
N MET A 133 -14.43 8.17 11.69
CA MET A 133 -15.32 9.15 12.32
C MET A 133 -15.88 8.72 13.67
N TRP A 134 -16.12 7.42 13.87
CA TRP A 134 -16.51 6.88 15.18
C TRP A 134 -15.42 7.14 16.23
N LEU A 135 -14.14 7.05 15.84
CA LEU A 135 -13.00 7.35 16.71
C LEU A 135 -12.94 8.84 17.06
N HIS A 136 -13.29 9.70 16.11
CA HIS A 136 -13.40 11.13 16.34
C HIS A 136 -14.51 11.47 17.35
N ARG A 137 -15.69 10.85 17.21
CA ARG A 137 -16.80 10.96 18.17
C ARG A 137 -16.32 10.60 19.58
N ASP A 138 -15.68 9.44 19.73
CA ASP A 138 -15.21 8.97 21.04
C ASP A 138 -14.12 9.90 21.62
N CYS A 139 -13.20 10.41 20.79
CA CYS A 139 -12.23 11.42 21.21
C CYS A 139 -12.89 12.70 21.74
N LEU A 140 -13.96 13.18 21.09
CA LEU A 140 -14.71 14.36 21.55
C LEU A 140 -15.40 14.11 22.90
N GLU A 141 -15.85 12.88 23.16
CA GLU A 141 -16.38 12.50 24.48
C GLU A 141 -15.27 12.43 25.54
N MET A 142 -14.12 11.87 25.19
CA MET A 142 -12.96 11.80 26.09
C MET A 142 -12.45 13.18 26.49
N ASP A 143 -12.36 14.13 25.56
CA ASP A 143 -11.83 15.48 25.81
C ASP A 143 -12.73 16.30 26.75
N LYS A 144 -14.02 15.96 26.87
CA LYS A 144 -14.95 16.59 27.83
C LYS A 144 -14.65 16.21 29.29
N VAL A 145 -13.92 15.12 29.53
CA VAL A 145 -13.71 14.56 30.87
C VAL A 145 -12.36 15.03 31.42
N LYS A 146 -12.39 15.99 32.35
CA LYS A 146 -11.22 16.39 33.14
C LYS A 146 -10.83 15.28 34.12
N ARG A 147 -9.53 14.96 34.19
CA ARG A 147 -8.99 13.87 35.01
C ARG A 147 -7.91 14.35 35.95
N SER A 148 -7.86 13.78 37.15
CA SER A 148 -6.73 13.99 38.06
C SER A 148 -5.48 13.32 37.51
N ALA A 149 -4.35 14.03 37.55
CA ALA A 149 -3.06 13.51 37.13
C ALA A 149 -1.93 13.92 38.08
N TYR A 150 -0.93 13.05 38.16
CA TYR A 150 0.27 13.24 38.96
C TYR A 150 1.52 13.19 38.06
N PHE A 151 2.50 14.07 38.34
CA PHE A 151 3.69 14.26 37.53
C PHE A 151 4.93 13.79 38.30
N VAL A 152 5.68 12.86 37.71
CA VAL A 152 6.95 12.34 38.23
C VAL A 152 8.06 12.78 37.29
N GLN A 153 9.06 13.51 37.79
CA GLN A 153 10.18 13.94 36.96
C GLN A 153 10.99 12.72 36.50
N LYS A 154 11.36 12.65 35.22
CA LYS A 154 12.15 11.55 34.70
C LYS A 154 13.62 11.69 35.16
N PRO A 155 14.20 10.70 35.86
CA PRO A 155 15.63 10.71 36.18
C PRO A 155 16.44 10.62 34.89
N THR A 156 17.33 11.57 34.66
CA THR A 156 18.27 11.54 33.53
C THR A 156 19.62 12.07 33.99
N THR A 157 20.69 11.55 33.39
CA THR A 157 22.08 11.99 33.59
C THR A 157 22.39 13.38 33.02
N LEU A 158 21.40 14.08 32.46
CA LEU A 158 21.50 15.44 31.94
C LEU A 158 20.87 16.38 32.96
N GLU A 159 21.62 17.38 33.44
CA GLU A 159 21.26 18.32 34.53
C GLU A 159 20.02 19.21 34.24
N GLN A 160 19.36 19.07 33.09
CA GLN A 160 18.18 19.86 32.70
C GLN A 160 17.15 19.03 31.89
N SER A 161 16.63 17.93 32.45
CA SER A 161 15.49 17.24 31.80
C SER A 161 14.15 17.88 32.16
N THR A 162 13.50 18.43 31.13
CA THR A 162 12.13 18.96 31.15
C THR A 162 11.05 17.88 30.95
N ARG A 163 11.40 16.59 31.06
CA ARG A 163 10.48 15.47 30.78
C ARG A 163 9.91 14.86 32.06
N TYR A 164 8.60 14.60 32.04
CA TYR A 164 7.85 14.00 33.14
C TYR A 164 7.21 12.67 32.70
N TYR A 165 7.16 11.71 33.61
CA TYR A 165 6.16 10.65 33.60
C TYR A 165 4.87 11.22 34.20
N VAL A 166 3.75 11.04 33.51
CA VAL A 166 2.44 11.52 33.99
C VAL A 166 1.55 10.32 34.23
N ILE A 167 1.05 10.20 35.45
CA ILE A 167 0.10 9.16 35.86
C ILE A 167 -1.28 9.80 35.85
N VAL A 168 -2.17 9.31 34.99
CA VAL A 168 -3.53 9.84 34.83
C VAL A 168 -4.53 8.83 35.38
N PHE A 169 -5.43 9.29 36.25
CA PHE A 169 -6.47 8.43 36.79
C PHE A 169 -7.63 8.28 35.80
N MET A 170 -7.83 7.07 35.29
CA MET A 170 -8.83 6.81 34.23
C MET A 170 -10.21 6.42 34.78
N GLY A 171 -10.33 5.97 36.04
CA GLY A 171 -11.57 5.45 36.61
C GLY A 171 -11.99 4.09 36.01
N LYS A 172 -12.84 3.32 36.71
CA LYS A 172 -13.20 1.94 36.29
C LYS A 172 -14.07 1.89 35.01
N GLY A 173 -15.07 2.76 34.88
CA GLY A 173 -15.98 2.76 33.73
C GLY A 173 -15.39 3.32 32.43
N PHE A 174 -14.21 3.95 32.46
CA PHE A 174 -13.61 4.51 31.26
C PHE A 174 -13.20 3.44 30.24
N PHE A 175 -12.51 2.40 30.71
CA PHE A 175 -12.06 1.33 29.81
C PHE A 175 -13.22 0.46 29.34
N GLU A 176 -14.30 0.35 30.13
CA GLU A 176 -15.51 -0.35 29.70
C GLU A 176 -16.21 0.38 28.54
N HIS A 177 -16.25 1.72 28.59
CA HIS A 177 -16.89 2.53 27.54
C HIS A 177 -16.01 2.73 26.29
N PHE A 178 -14.71 2.97 26.48
CA PHE A 178 -13.81 3.38 25.40
C PHE A 178 -12.77 2.32 24.99
N GLU A 179 -12.97 1.05 25.34
CA GLU A 179 -11.99 -0.02 25.09
C GLU A 179 -11.44 -0.02 23.65
N LYS A 180 -12.36 -0.02 22.67
CA LYS A 180 -12.04 -0.07 21.23
C LYS A 180 -11.29 1.17 20.76
N ALA A 181 -11.78 2.36 21.12
CA ALA A 181 -11.13 3.62 20.77
C ALA A 181 -9.72 3.69 21.39
N TRP A 182 -9.60 3.37 22.67
CA TRP A 182 -8.33 3.40 23.38
C TRP A 182 -7.29 2.47 22.76
N ALA A 183 -7.69 1.26 22.36
CA ALA A 183 -6.79 0.28 21.74
C ALA A 183 -6.15 0.79 20.43
N ARG A 184 -6.84 1.67 19.68
CA ARG A 184 -6.32 2.34 18.47
C ARG A 184 -5.50 3.57 18.80
N LEU A 185 -6.07 4.45 19.61
CA LEU A 185 -5.49 5.76 19.95
C LEU A 185 -4.09 5.64 20.55
N CYS A 186 -3.84 4.62 21.36
CA CYS A 186 -2.54 4.43 22.00
C CYS A 186 -1.40 4.06 21.06
N LYS A 187 -1.72 3.50 19.89
CA LYS A 187 -0.73 2.93 18.96
C LYS A 187 -0.41 3.85 17.81
N ASP A 188 -1.47 4.40 17.20
CA ASP A 188 -1.37 4.96 15.85
C ASP A 188 -1.40 6.49 15.83
N PHE A 189 -1.84 7.14 16.93
CA PHE A 189 -2.10 8.58 16.94
C PHE A 189 -1.23 9.35 17.95
N PRO A 190 -0.69 10.52 17.57
CA PRO A 190 -0.04 11.42 18.52
C PRO A 190 -1.01 11.88 19.61
N LEU A 191 -0.54 11.84 20.86
CA LEU A 191 -1.28 12.33 22.01
C LEU A 191 -0.70 13.67 22.49
N SER A 192 -1.58 14.58 22.88
CA SER A 192 -1.24 15.76 23.66
C SER A 192 -2.01 15.72 24.98
N LEU A 193 -1.31 16.04 26.07
CA LEU A 193 -1.86 16.24 27.40
C LEU A 193 -2.19 17.73 27.55
N VAL A 194 -3.45 18.06 27.73
CA VAL A 194 -3.87 19.45 28.02
C VAL A 194 -3.97 19.58 29.53
N ILE A 195 -3.15 20.43 30.11
CA ILE A 195 -3.09 20.71 31.55
C ILE A 195 -3.98 21.91 31.82
N HIS A 196 -4.93 21.76 32.73
CA HIS A 196 -5.88 22.79 33.16
C HIS A 196 -5.46 23.26 34.56
N ASN A 197 -5.02 24.51 34.66
CA ASN A 197 -4.68 25.17 35.93
C ASN A 197 -5.45 26.49 36.03
N GLY A 198 -6.59 26.46 36.74
CA GLY A 198 -7.54 27.59 36.73
C GLY A 198 -8.03 27.89 35.30
N ASP A 199 -7.87 29.15 34.88
CA ASP A 199 -8.20 29.62 33.52
C ASP A 199 -7.08 29.42 32.50
N CYS A 200 -5.90 28.97 32.94
CA CYS A 200 -4.76 28.74 32.06
C CYS A 200 -4.75 27.28 31.57
N THR A 201 -4.74 27.11 30.24
CA THR A 201 -4.57 25.81 29.60
C THR A 201 -3.22 25.74 28.89
N GLU A 202 -2.43 24.72 29.20
CA GLU A 202 -1.17 24.44 28.50
C GLU A 202 -1.24 23.08 27.82
N THR A 203 -0.71 22.96 26.60
CA THR A 203 -0.73 21.69 25.84
C THR A 203 0.67 21.11 25.74
N TRP A 204 0.87 19.94 26.32
CA TRP A 204 2.13 19.21 26.28
C TRP A 204 2.01 18.02 25.33
N LYS A 205 2.99 17.81 24.45
CA LYS A 205 3.07 16.55 23.69
C LYS A 205 3.24 15.40 24.68
N ALA A 206 2.60 14.26 24.44
CA ALA A 206 2.67 13.10 25.32
C ALA A 206 2.75 11.79 24.51
N ARG A 207 3.20 10.72 25.17
CA ARG A 207 3.19 9.37 24.60
C ARG A 207 2.88 8.36 25.69
N ILE A 208 1.97 7.43 25.39
CA ILE A 208 1.57 6.39 26.33
C ILE A 208 2.69 5.36 26.47
N ARG A 209 2.97 4.95 27.71
CA ARG A 209 3.93 3.90 28.04
C ARG A 209 3.18 2.63 28.43
N GLU A 210 3.28 1.62 27.56
CA GLU A 210 2.80 0.27 27.86
C GLU A 210 3.76 -0.39 28.88
N TYR A 211 3.21 -1.07 29.89
CA TYR A 211 3.94 -1.78 30.95
C TYR A 211 4.75 -0.87 31.91
N PRO A 212 4.09 -0.04 32.75
CA PRO A 212 4.77 0.84 33.70
C PRO A 212 5.59 0.09 34.77
N GLU A 213 5.27 -1.17 35.04
CA GLU A 213 5.99 -2.05 35.99
C GLU A 213 7.47 -2.25 35.67
N ALA A 214 7.90 -1.96 34.44
CA ALA A 214 9.31 -2.05 34.02
C ALA A 214 10.11 -0.76 34.28
N LEU A 215 9.48 0.29 34.82
CA LEU A 215 10.12 1.57 35.08
C LEU A 215 10.55 1.65 36.55
N GLU A 216 11.85 1.54 36.80
CA GLU A 216 12.41 1.60 38.16
C GLU A 216 12.00 2.89 38.92
N ALA A 217 11.89 4.01 38.19
CA ALA A 217 11.44 5.30 38.72
C ALA A 217 9.98 5.30 39.24
N LEU A 218 9.21 4.26 38.95
CA LEU A 218 7.82 4.10 39.42
C LEU A 218 7.67 3.00 40.49
N ASN A 219 8.76 2.33 40.89
CA ASN A 219 8.72 1.22 41.85
C ASN A 219 8.28 1.64 43.26
N ASP A 220 8.65 2.86 43.68
CA ASP A 220 8.34 3.41 45.00
C ASP A 220 6.97 4.12 45.05
N HIS A 221 6.28 4.20 43.91
CA HIS A 221 4.97 4.84 43.81
C HIS A 221 3.86 3.77 43.91
N PRO A 222 2.89 3.91 44.83
CA PRO A 222 1.85 2.89 45.01
C PRO A 222 0.95 2.82 43.77
N LEU A 223 1.16 1.79 42.94
CA LEU A 223 0.29 1.42 41.83
C LEU A 223 -0.94 0.60 42.29
N ALA A 224 -0.97 0.20 43.57
CA ALA A 224 -2.01 -0.65 44.14
C ALA A 224 -3.18 0.19 44.68
N ALA A 225 -4.39 -0.22 44.29
CA ALA A 225 -5.65 0.32 44.78
C ALA A 225 -5.72 0.31 46.31
N LYS A 226 -5.58 1.48 46.94
CA LYS A 226 -6.32 1.96 48.12
C LYS A 226 -5.84 3.35 48.51
N GLU A 227 -6.81 4.27 48.55
CA GLU A 227 -6.99 5.35 49.51
C GLU A 227 -5.74 5.83 50.27
N ASP A 228 -5.23 7.00 49.86
CA ASP A 228 -4.83 8.12 50.74
C ASP A 228 -4.49 9.32 49.83
N GLU A 229 -5.44 10.22 49.64
CA GLU A 229 -5.37 11.32 48.67
C GLU A 229 -4.58 12.53 49.21
N LEU A 230 -3.42 12.77 48.62
CA LEU A 230 -2.85 14.12 48.51
C LEU A 230 -3.37 14.70 47.19
N VAL A 231 -4.52 15.37 47.25
CA VAL A 231 -5.16 15.98 46.07
C VAL A 231 -4.34 17.19 45.64
N LEU A 232 -3.59 17.06 44.53
CA LEU A 232 -3.05 18.21 43.81
C LEU A 232 -4.09 18.66 42.77
N GLU A 233 -4.45 19.94 42.76
CA GLU A 233 -5.56 20.56 42.01
C GLU A 233 -5.48 20.47 40.46
N ASN A 234 -4.45 19.84 39.91
CA ASN A 234 -4.19 19.84 38.47
C ASN A 234 -5.07 18.81 37.74
N HIS A 235 -5.91 19.31 36.83
CA HIS A 235 -6.73 18.49 35.96
C HIS A 235 -6.12 18.41 34.57
N VAL A 236 -6.24 17.26 33.90
CA VAL A 236 -5.77 17.06 32.53
C VAL A 236 -6.88 16.53 31.63
N THR A 237 -6.83 16.87 30.34
CA THR A 237 -7.58 16.18 29.28
C THR A 237 -6.62 15.57 28.27
N LEU A 238 -7.07 14.52 27.58
CA LEU A 238 -6.29 13.79 26.60
C LEU A 238 -6.79 14.14 25.21
N LYS A 239 -5.92 14.74 24.40
CA LYS A 239 -6.25 15.19 23.05
C LYS A 239 -5.42 14.45 22.02
N TRP A 240 -6.07 13.65 21.18
CA TRP A 240 -5.42 12.95 20.07
C TRP A 240 -5.52 13.75 18.78
N ASP A 241 -4.43 13.73 18.01
CA ASP A 241 -4.43 14.18 16.62
C ASP A 241 -4.74 12.98 15.71
N LEU A 242 -5.99 12.88 15.26
CA LEU A 242 -6.45 11.83 14.35
C LEU A 242 -6.00 12.02 12.91
N GLN A 243 -5.25 13.10 12.62
CA GLN A 243 -4.78 13.43 11.27
C GLN A 243 -5.93 13.50 10.25
N LEU A 244 -7.06 14.08 10.64
CA LEU A 244 -8.27 14.16 9.79
C LEU A 244 -8.01 14.85 8.45
N GLN A 245 -6.99 15.71 8.35
CA GLN A 245 -6.53 16.31 7.08
C GLN A 245 -6.14 15.25 6.03
N GLU A 246 -5.63 14.09 6.45
CA GLU A 246 -5.30 12.98 5.55
C GLU A 246 -6.56 12.30 5.01
N VAL A 247 -7.63 12.28 5.81
CA VAL A 247 -8.94 11.72 5.46
C VAL A 247 -9.66 12.67 4.53
N GLU A 248 -9.67 13.96 4.85
CA GLU A 248 -10.17 15.06 4.02
C GLU A 248 -9.52 15.04 2.64
N ARG A 249 -8.17 14.99 2.56
CA ARG A 249 -7.45 14.86 1.28
C ARG A 249 -7.96 13.70 0.43
N LYS A 250 -8.19 12.53 1.05
CA LYS A 250 -8.67 11.34 0.35
C LYS A 250 -10.09 11.54 -0.15
N VAL A 251 -10.98 12.07 0.68
CA VAL A 251 -12.37 12.40 0.31
C VAL A 251 -12.40 13.40 -0.84
N ASP A 252 -11.62 14.47 -0.76
CA ASP A 252 -11.54 15.50 -1.80
C ASP A 252 -11.07 14.91 -3.13
N ALA A 253 -10.06 14.04 -3.11
CA ALA A 253 -9.58 13.36 -4.32
C ALA A 253 -10.65 12.47 -4.97
N VAL A 254 -11.51 11.82 -4.18
CA VAL A 254 -12.64 11.03 -4.68
C VAL A 254 -13.72 11.93 -5.26
N CYS A 255 -14.04 13.03 -4.58
CA CYS A 255 -15.03 14.01 -5.06
C CYS A 255 -14.67 14.65 -6.41
N GLN A 256 -13.40 14.62 -6.84
CA GLN A 256 -13.00 15.05 -8.18
C GLN A 256 -13.59 14.18 -9.31
N PHE A 257 -14.16 13.02 -9.00
CA PHE A 257 -14.87 12.16 -9.95
C PHE A 257 -16.36 12.48 -10.06
N LEU A 258 -16.87 13.46 -9.33
CA LEU A 258 -18.23 13.96 -9.54
C LEU A 258 -18.34 14.69 -10.90
N PRO A 259 -19.50 14.66 -11.58
CA PRO A 259 -19.72 15.37 -12.83
C PRO A 259 -19.50 16.88 -12.77
N THR A 260 -19.60 17.47 -11.57
CA THR A 260 -19.47 18.90 -11.31
C THR A 260 -18.02 19.36 -11.13
N ALA A 261 -17.06 18.43 -11.04
CA ALA A 261 -15.66 18.75 -10.82
C ALA A 261 -14.99 19.37 -12.06
N ALA A 262 -14.07 20.30 -11.83
CA ALA A 262 -13.21 20.85 -12.88
C ALA A 262 -12.07 19.88 -13.22
N PRO A 263 -11.54 19.88 -14.46
CA PRO A 263 -10.38 19.10 -14.82
C PRO A 263 -9.15 19.54 -14.03
N THR A 264 -8.38 18.57 -13.58
CA THR A 264 -7.06 18.77 -12.98
C THR A 264 -5.97 18.43 -14.00
N ASN A 265 -4.73 18.90 -13.78
CA ASN A 265 -3.58 18.49 -14.59
C ASN A 265 -3.74 18.75 -16.11
N VAL A 266 -4.42 19.83 -16.48
CA VAL A 266 -4.64 20.20 -17.89
C VAL A 266 -3.30 20.55 -18.53
N VAL A 267 -2.87 19.75 -19.51
CA VAL A 267 -1.63 19.98 -20.26
C VAL A 267 -1.82 21.17 -21.18
N ARG A 268 -1.10 22.26 -20.90
CA ARG A 268 -1.03 23.44 -21.78
C ARG A 268 0.21 23.31 -22.65
N ASP A 269 0.02 23.38 -23.97
CA ASP A 269 1.13 23.48 -24.93
C ASP A 269 1.60 24.93 -24.95
N GLU A 270 2.28 25.39 -23.90
CA GLU A 270 2.96 26.69 -23.93
C GLU A 270 4.40 26.54 -23.45
N ASN A 271 5.30 27.09 -24.27
CA ASN A 271 6.72 27.20 -23.96
C ASN A 271 6.85 28.07 -22.69
N PRO A 272 7.42 27.56 -21.58
CA PRO A 272 7.35 28.23 -20.28
C PRO A 272 8.06 29.59 -20.18
N GLU A 273 8.78 30.03 -21.22
CA GLU A 273 9.55 31.28 -21.22
C GLU A 273 8.76 32.52 -21.67
N GLU A 274 7.55 32.39 -22.22
CA GLU A 274 6.79 33.54 -22.78
C GLU A 274 5.52 33.94 -22.01
N SER A 275 5.08 33.18 -21.01
CA SER A 275 3.85 33.51 -20.27
C SER A 275 4.09 34.56 -19.18
N LYS A 276 3.54 35.77 -19.37
CA LYS A 276 3.45 36.78 -18.29
C LYS A 276 2.55 36.25 -17.16
N PRO A 277 2.94 36.40 -15.88
CA PRO A 277 2.09 36.00 -14.77
C PRO A 277 0.90 36.96 -14.64
N GLY A 278 -0.33 36.45 -14.77
CA GLY A 278 -1.51 37.22 -14.36
C GLY A 278 -2.83 37.08 -15.15
N SER A 279 -2.96 36.30 -16.23
CA SER A 279 -4.27 36.08 -16.87
C SER A 279 -4.92 34.78 -16.44
N TYR A 280 -5.58 34.78 -15.29
CA TYR A 280 -6.45 33.70 -14.83
C TYR A 280 -7.80 33.72 -15.57
N ASP A 281 -7.80 33.46 -16.88
CA ASP A 281 -9.03 33.18 -17.61
C ASP A 281 -8.74 32.30 -18.84
N GLU A 282 -8.47 31.00 -18.60
CA GLU A 282 -8.07 30.05 -19.64
C GLU A 282 -9.07 28.88 -19.76
N LYS A 283 -9.71 28.77 -20.93
CA LYS A 283 -10.86 27.87 -21.21
C LYS A 283 -10.47 26.39 -21.24
N VAL A 284 -11.22 25.56 -20.51
CA VAL A 284 -11.16 24.08 -20.54
C VAL A 284 -11.36 23.54 -21.97
N ARG A 285 -10.48 22.63 -22.44
CA ARG A 285 -10.61 22.07 -23.80
C ARG A 285 -11.58 20.88 -23.84
N PRO A 286 -12.27 20.64 -24.97
CA PRO A 286 -13.11 19.45 -25.14
C PRO A 286 -12.38 18.12 -24.91
N SER A 287 -11.09 18.04 -25.24
CA SER A 287 -10.26 16.86 -25.00
C SER A 287 -10.09 16.55 -23.51
N ASP A 288 -10.01 17.59 -22.68
CA ASP A 288 -9.85 17.43 -21.23
C ASP A 288 -11.15 16.88 -20.62
N LEU A 289 -12.31 17.38 -21.08
CA LEU A 289 -13.63 16.88 -20.68
C LEU A 289 -13.88 15.43 -21.14
N LEU A 290 -13.42 15.07 -22.34
CA LEU A 290 -13.49 13.69 -22.83
C LEU A 290 -12.61 12.77 -21.96
N ALA A 291 -11.38 13.18 -21.65
CA ALA A 291 -10.49 12.44 -20.78
C ALA A 291 -11.10 12.24 -19.39
N MET A 292 -11.72 13.26 -18.79
CA MET A 292 -12.44 13.11 -17.52
C MET A 292 -13.61 12.12 -17.61
N SER A 293 -14.36 12.15 -18.72
CA SER A 293 -15.52 11.26 -18.91
C SER A 293 -15.09 9.80 -19.06
N LEU A 294 -14.04 9.55 -19.84
CA LEU A 294 -13.42 8.23 -19.94
C LEU A 294 -12.83 7.77 -18.59
N HIS A 295 -12.27 8.69 -17.80
CA HIS A 295 -11.77 8.35 -16.46
C HIS A 295 -12.92 7.92 -15.54
N ARG A 296 -14.01 8.68 -15.52
CA ARG A 296 -15.20 8.32 -14.73
C ARG A 296 -15.77 6.98 -15.16
N ASP A 297 -15.92 6.72 -16.46
CA ASP A 297 -16.36 5.43 -16.98
C ASP A 297 -15.46 4.28 -16.51
N LEU A 298 -14.13 4.47 -16.55
CA LEU A 298 -13.18 3.49 -16.03
C LEU A 298 -13.37 3.23 -14.54
N MET A 299 -13.54 4.27 -13.72
CA MET A 299 -13.67 4.13 -12.27
C MET A 299 -15.08 3.72 -11.81
N ARG A 300 -16.09 3.91 -12.66
CA ARG A 300 -17.40 3.31 -12.51
C ARG A 300 -17.39 1.82 -12.82
N GLY A 301 -16.52 1.33 -13.69
CA GLY A 301 -16.36 -0.11 -13.95
C GLY A 301 -17.50 -0.76 -14.74
N ASP A 302 -18.54 -0.01 -15.14
CA ASP A 302 -19.70 -0.50 -15.91
C ASP A 302 -19.48 -0.41 -17.44
N GLY A 303 -18.28 -0.06 -17.88
CA GLY A 303 -17.93 0.11 -19.29
C GLY A 303 -18.06 1.56 -19.78
N PHE A 304 -17.85 1.74 -21.08
CA PHE A 304 -17.66 3.06 -21.71
C PHE A 304 -18.83 3.47 -22.58
N TRP A 305 -20.00 2.82 -22.45
CA TRP A 305 -21.18 3.13 -23.25
C TRP A 305 -21.57 4.61 -23.16
N LYS A 306 -21.60 5.18 -21.94
CA LYS A 306 -21.99 6.57 -21.73
C LYS A 306 -21.06 7.51 -22.49
N THR A 307 -19.74 7.36 -22.42
CA THR A 307 -18.84 8.26 -23.14
C THR A 307 -18.75 7.96 -24.64
N MET A 308 -18.71 6.68 -25.05
CA MET A 308 -18.52 6.29 -26.45
C MET A 308 -19.80 6.45 -27.29
N VAL A 309 -20.99 6.35 -26.69
CA VAL A 309 -22.29 6.37 -27.38
C VAL A 309 -23.13 7.60 -27.03
N ALA A 310 -23.09 8.13 -25.80
CA ALA A 310 -23.84 9.36 -25.46
C ALA A 310 -23.27 10.63 -26.10
N SER A 311 -22.22 10.50 -26.92
CA SER A 311 -21.89 11.52 -27.90
C SER A 311 -23.05 11.80 -28.87
N ALA A 312 -24.13 10.98 -28.95
CA ALA A 312 -25.22 11.09 -29.92
C ALA A 312 -26.48 11.92 -29.54
N SER A 313 -26.85 12.08 -28.26
CA SER A 313 -28.15 12.73 -27.90
C SER A 313 -28.07 14.25 -27.74
N ARG A 314 -26.92 14.78 -27.29
CA ARG A 314 -26.63 16.24 -27.37
C ARG A 314 -26.48 16.72 -28.82
N ILE A 315 -26.17 15.81 -29.75
CA ILE A 315 -26.05 16.10 -31.20
C ILE A 315 -27.38 16.57 -31.77
N GLN A 316 -28.49 15.89 -31.47
CA GLN A 316 -29.77 16.27 -32.08
C GLN A 316 -30.26 17.66 -31.63
N GLN A 317 -29.97 18.05 -30.38
CA GLN A 317 -30.35 19.37 -29.86
C GLN A 317 -29.42 20.49 -30.37
N LEU A 318 -28.11 20.23 -30.50
CA LEU A 318 -27.15 21.19 -31.06
C LEU A 318 -27.26 21.31 -32.59
N ASP A 319 -27.45 20.21 -33.31
CA ASP A 319 -27.68 20.23 -34.77
C ASP A 319 -28.99 20.92 -35.12
N GLN A 320 -30.07 20.73 -34.35
CA GLN A 320 -31.32 21.47 -34.57
C GLN A 320 -31.17 22.98 -34.29
N GLY A 321 -30.38 23.36 -33.28
CA GLY A 321 -30.08 24.77 -32.98
C GLY A 321 -29.13 25.42 -34.00
N MET A 322 -28.16 24.67 -34.53
CA MET A 322 -27.14 25.16 -35.46
C MET A 322 -27.60 25.13 -36.92
N ALA A 323 -28.46 24.19 -37.31
CA ALA A 323 -29.13 24.19 -38.61
C ALA A 323 -30.07 25.40 -38.79
N GLN A 324 -30.63 25.93 -37.70
CA GLN A 324 -31.38 27.19 -37.70
C GLN A 324 -30.49 28.43 -37.89
N MET A 325 -29.17 28.31 -37.66
CA MET A 325 -28.21 29.42 -37.78
C MET A 325 -27.34 29.37 -39.04
N GLY A 326 -27.54 28.38 -39.93
CA GLY A 326 -26.88 28.34 -41.24
C GLY A 326 -25.37 28.08 -41.23
N ILE A 327 -24.81 27.58 -40.13
CA ILE A 327 -23.37 27.31 -39.99
C ILE A 327 -23.09 25.85 -40.33
N ASN A 328 -22.75 25.56 -41.58
CA ASN A 328 -22.20 24.26 -41.99
C ASN A 328 -20.69 24.24 -41.75
N ASN A 329 -20.25 23.95 -40.53
CA ASN A 329 -18.87 23.54 -40.27
C ASN A 329 -18.82 22.01 -40.17
N GLN A 330 -17.93 21.40 -40.97
CA GLN A 330 -17.60 19.97 -40.91
C GLN A 330 -16.84 19.60 -39.62
N SER A 331 -17.41 19.84 -38.44
CA SER A 331 -16.93 19.23 -37.20
C SER A 331 -17.61 17.88 -37.01
N LYS A 332 -17.13 16.86 -37.74
CA LYS A 332 -17.33 15.44 -37.39
C LYS A 332 -16.73 15.21 -35.99
N LEU A 333 -17.51 15.41 -34.93
CA LEU A 333 -17.11 15.12 -33.56
C LEU A 333 -17.50 13.67 -33.20
N MET A 334 -16.55 12.96 -32.57
CA MET A 334 -16.32 11.52 -32.67
C MET A 334 -17.39 10.63 -32.01
N ARG A 335 -17.95 9.67 -32.76
CA ARG A 335 -18.30 8.36 -32.18
C ARG A 335 -16.97 7.62 -31.97
N LEU A 336 -16.61 7.34 -30.72
CA LEU A 336 -15.45 6.49 -30.47
C LEU A 336 -15.86 5.06 -30.82
N GLU A 337 -15.31 4.52 -31.91
CA GLU A 337 -15.56 3.12 -32.31
C GLU A 337 -14.80 2.15 -31.40
N THR A 338 -13.62 2.57 -30.91
CA THR A 338 -12.78 1.82 -29.94
C THR A 338 -12.05 2.77 -29.00
N LEU A 339 -11.63 2.25 -27.84
CA LEU A 339 -10.74 2.98 -26.94
C LEU A 339 -9.39 3.24 -27.61
N THR A 340 -8.86 4.45 -27.44
CA THR A 340 -7.54 4.80 -27.97
C THR A 340 -6.45 4.02 -27.26
N SER A 341 -5.51 3.48 -28.03
CA SER A 341 -4.32 2.83 -27.49
C SER A 341 -3.17 3.85 -27.42
N VAL A 342 -2.43 3.83 -26.31
CA VAL A 342 -1.25 4.66 -26.10
C VAL A 342 -0.02 3.77 -26.13
N ASN A 343 0.96 4.15 -26.96
CA ASN A 343 2.27 3.53 -26.98
C ASN A 343 3.15 4.14 -25.88
N LEU A 344 3.42 3.35 -24.83
CA LEU A 344 4.30 3.71 -23.70
C LEU A 344 5.78 3.40 -23.98
N LEU A 345 6.15 3.11 -25.23
CA LEU A 345 7.52 2.89 -25.70
C LEU A 345 7.78 3.72 -26.98
N ARG A 346 7.86 5.05 -26.83
CA ARG A 346 8.30 5.97 -27.88
C ARG A 346 9.73 6.40 -27.58
N GLY A 347 10.67 5.89 -28.37
CA GLY A 347 12.11 6.15 -28.31
C GLY A 347 12.76 5.56 -29.56
N SER A 348 14.08 5.73 -29.72
CA SER A 348 14.80 5.04 -30.80
C SER A 348 14.74 3.53 -30.58
N ASP A 349 14.67 2.74 -31.66
CA ASP A 349 14.60 1.29 -31.56
C ASP A 349 15.81 0.72 -30.81
N GLU A 350 17.00 1.28 -31.01
CA GLU A 350 18.21 0.90 -30.27
C GLU A 350 18.09 1.15 -28.75
N TRP A 351 17.43 2.23 -28.33
CA TRP A 351 17.21 2.51 -26.91
C TRP A 351 16.16 1.57 -26.33
N ILE A 352 15.08 1.30 -27.08
CA ILE A 352 14.05 0.33 -26.67
C ILE A 352 14.66 -1.07 -26.55
N ASP A 353 15.53 -1.46 -27.48
CA ASP A 353 16.22 -2.75 -27.43
C ASP A 353 17.14 -2.83 -26.20
N ALA A 354 17.91 -1.78 -25.93
CA ALA A 354 18.72 -1.67 -24.71
C ALA A 354 17.84 -1.80 -23.44
N LEU A 355 16.69 -1.11 -23.39
CA LEU A 355 15.71 -1.22 -22.31
C LEU A 355 15.19 -2.66 -22.15
N MET A 356 14.79 -3.31 -23.25
CA MET A 356 14.26 -4.67 -23.21
C MET A 356 15.31 -5.71 -22.81
N THR A 357 16.62 -5.43 -22.93
CA THR A 357 17.65 -6.36 -22.46
C THR A 357 17.62 -6.59 -20.95
N GLU A 358 17.07 -5.65 -20.16
CA GLU A 358 16.88 -5.79 -18.71
C GLU A 358 15.67 -6.67 -18.35
N ALA A 359 14.77 -6.92 -19.30
CA ALA A 359 13.71 -7.94 -19.14
C ALA A 359 14.26 -9.34 -19.45
N LEU A 360 13.62 -10.36 -18.86
CA LEU A 360 13.90 -11.76 -19.19
C LEU A 360 13.69 -11.99 -20.69
N GLU A 361 14.53 -12.82 -21.29
CA GLU A 361 14.49 -13.10 -22.73
C GLU A 361 13.09 -13.55 -23.21
N VAL A 362 12.45 -14.44 -22.45
CA VAL A 362 11.09 -14.95 -22.69
C VAL A 362 9.98 -13.89 -22.53
N ASP A 363 10.31 -12.74 -21.94
CA ASP A 363 9.39 -11.64 -21.68
C ASP A 363 9.55 -10.50 -22.70
N ARG A 364 10.72 -10.33 -23.33
CA ARG A 364 11.05 -9.14 -24.15
C ARG A 364 10.00 -8.82 -25.20
N THR A 365 9.65 -9.78 -26.05
CA THR A 365 8.71 -9.58 -27.16
C THR A 365 7.30 -9.28 -26.66
N ARG A 366 6.81 -10.05 -25.67
CA ARG A 366 5.45 -9.87 -25.15
C ARG A 366 5.32 -8.58 -24.34
N PHE A 367 6.35 -8.21 -23.60
CA PHE A 367 6.36 -6.99 -22.79
C PHE A 367 6.44 -5.74 -23.67
N ARG A 368 7.31 -5.74 -24.69
CA ARG A 368 7.35 -4.68 -25.71
C ARG A 368 5.98 -4.52 -26.38
N ARG A 369 5.37 -5.62 -26.83
CA ARG A 369 4.04 -5.59 -27.46
C ARG A 369 2.96 -5.03 -26.52
N TYR A 370 3.00 -5.42 -25.25
CA TYR A 370 2.06 -4.94 -24.24
C TYR A 370 2.18 -3.43 -24.02
N LEU A 371 3.38 -2.93 -23.73
CA LEU A 371 3.61 -1.51 -23.47
C LEU A 371 3.39 -0.63 -24.71
N SER A 372 3.58 -1.16 -25.91
CA SER A 372 3.27 -0.44 -27.15
C SER A 372 1.77 -0.31 -27.43
N ASN A 373 0.91 -1.07 -26.75
CA ASN A 373 -0.52 -1.11 -27.00
C ASN A 373 -1.35 -1.10 -25.70
N CYS A 374 -1.18 -0.07 -24.86
CA CYS A 374 -1.97 0.07 -23.64
C CYS A 374 -3.26 0.86 -23.93
N PRO A 375 -4.46 0.26 -23.84
CA PRO A 375 -5.72 1.00 -23.95
C PRO A 375 -5.75 2.13 -22.93
N LEU A 376 -6.14 3.33 -23.34
CA LEU A 376 -6.15 4.55 -22.52
C LEU A 376 -4.80 4.92 -21.85
N GLY A 377 -3.70 4.25 -22.25
CA GLY A 377 -2.41 4.35 -21.57
C GLY A 377 -2.38 3.68 -20.19
N LEU A 378 -3.34 2.82 -19.88
CA LEU A 378 -3.42 2.07 -18.63
C LEU A 378 -2.76 0.70 -18.76
N GLY A 379 -1.65 0.50 -18.05
CA GLY A 379 -0.94 -0.77 -17.96
C GLY A 379 -1.05 -1.38 -16.56
N LEU A 380 -1.52 -2.63 -16.48
CA LEU A 380 -1.61 -3.42 -15.26
C LEU A 380 -0.56 -4.52 -15.27
N ILE A 381 0.32 -4.54 -14.28
CA ILE A 381 1.37 -5.56 -14.12
C ILE A 381 1.11 -6.35 -12.82
N THR A 382 0.82 -7.64 -12.95
CA THR A 382 0.61 -8.53 -11.79
C THR A 382 1.75 -9.51 -11.66
N ALA A 383 2.21 -9.74 -10.42
CA ALA A 383 3.37 -10.58 -10.19
C ALA A 383 3.40 -11.13 -8.76
N GLY A 384 3.60 -12.43 -8.63
CA GLY A 384 3.86 -13.07 -7.34
C GLY A 384 5.18 -12.60 -6.71
N PRO A 385 5.42 -12.94 -5.43
CA PRO A 385 6.63 -12.54 -4.73
C PRO A 385 7.87 -13.16 -5.41
N GLY A 386 8.84 -12.31 -5.72
CA GLY A 386 10.10 -12.73 -6.34
C GLY A 386 10.07 -12.84 -7.86
N PHE A 387 8.98 -12.44 -8.52
CA PHE A 387 8.85 -12.54 -9.98
C PHE A 387 9.48 -11.38 -10.76
N GLY A 388 10.18 -10.46 -10.07
CA GLY A 388 10.82 -9.30 -10.72
C GLY A 388 9.88 -8.12 -10.98
N LYS A 389 8.77 -8.01 -10.23
CA LYS A 389 7.76 -6.94 -10.35
C LYS A 389 8.37 -5.54 -10.45
N THR A 390 9.14 -5.13 -9.45
CA THR A 390 9.72 -3.76 -9.39
C THR A 390 10.64 -3.48 -10.59
N THR A 391 11.33 -4.49 -11.14
CA THR A 391 12.10 -4.33 -12.39
C THR A 391 11.17 -4.09 -13.58
N ALA A 392 10.10 -4.86 -13.73
CA ALA A 392 9.13 -4.65 -14.81
C ALA A 392 8.49 -3.25 -14.73
N VAL A 393 8.14 -2.79 -13.52
CA VAL A 393 7.61 -1.44 -13.30
C VAL A 393 8.62 -0.38 -13.67
N ALA A 394 9.88 -0.53 -13.24
CA ALA A 394 10.94 0.42 -13.59
C ALA A 394 11.13 0.54 -15.11
N LEU A 395 11.14 -0.59 -15.83
CA LEU A 395 11.23 -0.61 -17.29
C LEU A 395 10.05 0.10 -17.95
N ALA A 396 8.83 -0.23 -17.52
CA ALA A 396 7.62 0.41 -18.03
C ALA A 396 7.58 1.90 -17.70
N THR A 397 8.09 2.31 -16.54
CA THR A 397 8.14 3.72 -16.10
C THR A 397 9.13 4.52 -16.93
N LEU A 398 10.31 3.96 -17.24
CA LEU A 398 11.28 4.60 -18.13
C LEU A 398 10.76 4.71 -19.56
N GLY A 399 10.13 3.65 -20.07
CA GLY A 399 9.45 3.68 -21.36
C GLY A 399 8.39 4.78 -21.42
N MET A 400 7.53 4.83 -20.40
CA MET A 400 6.49 5.84 -20.29
C MET A 400 7.09 7.25 -20.20
N ALA A 401 8.13 7.45 -19.39
CA ALA A 401 8.82 8.74 -19.27
C ALA A 401 9.42 9.21 -20.60
N ALA A 402 10.03 8.30 -21.38
CA ALA A 402 10.49 8.61 -22.74
C ALA A 402 9.32 8.99 -23.68
N SER A 403 8.14 8.41 -23.45
CA SER A 403 6.98 8.60 -24.33
C SER A 403 6.14 9.82 -24.03
N VAL A 404 5.99 10.16 -22.74
CA VAL A 404 5.06 11.22 -22.28
C VAL A 404 5.75 12.32 -21.50
N GLY A 405 7.03 12.19 -21.16
CA GLY A 405 7.79 13.17 -20.38
C GLY A 405 7.70 12.92 -18.87
N ARG A 406 7.33 13.94 -18.09
CA ARG A 406 7.35 13.87 -16.62
C ARG A 406 6.44 12.77 -16.08
N VAL A 407 6.99 11.87 -15.26
CA VAL A 407 6.23 10.77 -14.63
C VAL A 407 6.31 10.81 -13.10
N LEU A 408 5.15 10.74 -12.45
CA LEU A 408 5.07 10.61 -10.99
C LEU A 408 5.11 9.14 -10.59
N GLY A 409 6.14 8.72 -9.85
CA GLY A 409 6.20 7.42 -9.19
C GLY A 409 5.60 7.48 -7.78
N SER A 410 4.81 6.48 -7.39
CA SER A 410 4.23 6.41 -6.05
C SER A 410 4.00 4.97 -5.57
N GLY A 411 3.47 4.83 -4.36
CA GLY A 411 3.22 3.57 -3.67
C GLY A 411 2.69 3.79 -2.25
N PRO A 412 2.29 2.72 -1.54
CA PRO A 412 1.61 2.82 -0.25
C PRO A 412 2.53 3.22 0.91
N THR A 413 3.85 2.95 0.80
CA THR A 413 4.80 3.16 1.90
C THR A 413 6.11 3.77 1.42
N HIS A 414 6.85 4.42 2.34
CA HIS A 414 8.20 4.93 2.02
C HIS A 414 9.12 3.84 1.47
N VAL A 415 9.04 2.61 1.98
CA VAL A 415 9.88 1.49 1.51
C VAL A 415 9.56 1.14 0.07
N ALA A 416 8.27 1.03 -0.28
CA ALA A 416 7.85 0.76 -1.65
C ALA A 416 8.34 1.85 -2.62
N VAL A 417 8.14 3.13 -2.27
CA VAL A 417 8.56 4.25 -3.12
C VAL A 417 10.08 4.35 -3.24
N ASN A 418 10.83 4.08 -2.17
CA ASN A 418 12.30 4.06 -2.20
C ASN A 418 12.81 2.93 -3.11
N ASN A 419 12.23 1.73 -3.00
CA ASN A 419 12.60 0.58 -3.83
C ASN A 419 12.30 0.83 -5.31
N LEU A 420 11.14 1.42 -5.62
CA LEU A 420 10.78 1.82 -6.99
C LEU A 420 11.78 2.85 -7.53
N CYS A 421 12.01 3.94 -6.78
CA CYS A 421 12.92 5.02 -7.16
C CYS A 421 14.35 4.50 -7.44
N ALA A 422 14.91 3.74 -6.50
CA ALA A 422 16.25 3.16 -6.65
C ALA A 422 16.32 2.17 -7.82
N ARG A 423 15.27 1.38 -8.07
CA ARG A 423 15.24 0.46 -9.20
C ARG A 423 15.22 1.20 -10.54
N ILE A 424 14.46 2.28 -10.66
CA ILE A 424 14.42 3.12 -11.86
C ILE A 424 15.81 3.71 -12.13
N ASP A 425 16.49 4.24 -11.10
CA ASP A 425 17.84 4.82 -11.23
C ASP A 425 18.88 3.77 -11.68
N VAL A 426 18.87 2.58 -11.08
CA VAL A 426 19.76 1.48 -11.49
C VAL A 426 19.51 1.06 -12.94
N VAL A 427 18.24 0.94 -13.33
CA VAL A 427 17.87 0.51 -14.69
C VAL A 427 18.23 1.60 -15.71
N THR A 428 17.95 2.88 -15.43
CA THR A 428 18.30 3.97 -16.37
C THR A 428 19.80 4.04 -16.60
N CYS A 429 20.62 3.87 -15.54
CA CYS A 429 22.08 3.84 -15.68
C CYS A 429 22.53 2.71 -16.62
N ARG A 430 22.07 1.48 -16.40
CA ARG A 430 22.43 0.31 -17.22
C ARG A 430 21.97 0.43 -18.67
N VAL A 431 20.75 0.93 -18.88
CA VAL A 431 20.18 1.10 -20.23
C VAL A 431 20.96 2.16 -20.99
N THR A 432 21.26 3.29 -20.36
CA THR A 432 22.09 4.34 -20.97
C THR A 432 23.51 3.85 -21.26
N GLU A 433 24.14 3.11 -20.35
CA GLU A 433 25.48 2.53 -20.57
C GLU A 433 25.50 1.58 -21.77
N LYS A 434 24.52 0.67 -21.87
CA LYS A 434 24.39 -0.25 -23.01
C LYS A 434 24.12 0.50 -24.31
N HIS A 435 23.25 1.51 -24.28
CA HIS A 435 22.91 2.30 -25.46
C HIS A 435 24.10 3.15 -25.94
N ASN A 436 24.88 3.72 -25.02
CA ASN A 436 26.00 4.60 -25.32
C ASN A 436 27.31 3.85 -25.63
N ALA A 437 27.34 2.53 -25.46
CA ALA A 437 28.51 1.71 -25.73
C ALA A 437 28.97 1.88 -27.19
N GLY A 438 30.20 2.39 -27.37
CA GLY A 438 30.80 2.61 -28.70
C GLY A 438 30.29 3.86 -29.44
N LYS A 439 29.47 4.72 -28.81
CA LYS A 439 28.94 5.95 -29.43
C LYS A 439 29.79 7.19 -29.16
N GLN A 440 29.84 8.09 -30.14
CA GLN A 440 30.47 9.41 -30.01
C GLN A 440 29.64 10.34 -29.11
N PRO A 441 30.24 11.34 -28.44
CA PRO A 441 29.55 12.22 -27.50
C PRO A 441 28.27 12.91 -28.02
N SER A 442 28.19 13.21 -29.31
CA SER A 442 27.00 13.82 -29.95
C SER A 442 25.80 12.90 -30.03
N ASP A 443 26.03 11.59 -30.07
CA ASP A 443 25.01 10.56 -30.34
C ASP A 443 24.63 9.77 -29.07
N ARG A 444 25.16 10.19 -27.92
CA ARG A 444 24.90 9.58 -26.61
C ARG A 444 23.55 10.05 -26.08
N CYS A 445 22.80 9.13 -25.48
CA CYS A 445 21.62 9.49 -24.71
C CYS A 445 22.01 9.85 -23.26
N ARG A 446 21.19 10.67 -22.60
CA ARG A 446 21.35 11.00 -21.18
C ARG A 446 20.51 10.06 -20.33
N ARG A 447 20.95 9.84 -19.09
CA ARG A 447 20.20 9.16 -18.04
C ARG A 447 18.99 10.00 -17.62
N THR A 448 17.89 9.33 -17.36
CA THR A 448 16.67 9.96 -16.83
C THR A 448 16.91 10.43 -15.40
N LEU A 449 16.59 11.68 -15.06
CA LEU A 449 16.73 12.17 -13.69
C LEU A 449 15.60 11.65 -12.80
N VAL A 450 15.97 10.81 -11.84
CA VAL A 450 15.05 10.27 -10.82
C VAL A 450 15.29 10.97 -9.48
N VAL A 451 14.24 11.54 -8.90
CA VAL A 451 14.30 12.21 -7.58
C VAL A 451 13.29 11.60 -6.62
N ARG A 452 13.71 11.32 -5.39
CA ARG A 452 12.85 10.91 -4.28
C ARG A 452 12.38 12.15 -3.52
N GLY A 453 11.08 12.45 -3.56
CA GLY A 453 10.49 13.62 -2.90
C GLY A 453 10.20 13.40 -1.41
N PHE A 454 10.76 14.23 -0.54
CA PHE A 454 10.45 14.29 0.89
C PHE A 454 9.92 15.68 1.28
N LYS A 455 9.59 15.87 2.57
CA LYS A 455 9.21 17.18 3.10
C LYS A 455 10.35 18.17 2.92
N LEU A 456 10.06 19.39 2.50
CA LEU A 456 11.10 20.41 2.26
C LEU A 456 11.93 20.68 3.52
N ASN A 457 11.27 20.79 4.67
CA ASN A 457 11.95 20.98 5.95
C ASN A 457 12.85 19.80 6.32
N ASP A 458 12.45 18.56 5.99
CA ASP A 458 13.26 17.38 6.27
C ASP A 458 14.51 17.33 5.37
N GLU A 459 14.36 17.66 4.08
CA GLU A 459 15.48 17.75 3.14
C GLU A 459 16.51 18.79 3.61
N VAL A 460 16.07 20.01 3.95
CA VAL A 460 16.96 21.09 4.39
C VAL A 460 17.61 20.77 5.74
N ALA A 461 16.87 20.19 6.68
CA ALA A 461 17.42 19.80 7.97
C ALA A 461 18.47 18.68 7.84
N ALA A 462 18.20 17.66 7.00
CA ALA A 462 19.13 16.58 6.73
C ALA A 462 20.38 17.09 6.00
N PHE A 463 20.21 17.97 5.01
CA PHE A 463 21.33 18.61 4.31
C PHE A 463 22.25 19.36 5.28
N LYS A 464 21.69 20.16 6.19
CA LYS A 464 22.49 20.87 7.21
C LYS A 464 23.26 19.92 8.12
N LYS A 465 22.66 18.80 8.54
CA LYS A 465 23.36 17.76 9.30
C LYS A 465 24.49 17.08 8.51
N LEU A 466 24.33 16.91 7.20
CA LEU A 466 25.39 16.39 6.33
C LEU A 466 26.53 17.40 6.14
N LEU A 467 26.23 18.71 6.18
CA LEU A 467 27.27 19.73 6.25
C LEU A 467 28.02 19.70 7.58
N GLU A 468 27.41 19.25 8.68
CA GLU A 468 28.11 19.09 9.95
C GLU A 468 28.96 17.81 9.92
N ASN A 469 28.35 16.68 9.56
CA ASN A 469 29.01 15.39 9.43
C ASN A 469 28.61 14.68 8.11
N PRO A 470 29.49 14.68 7.09
CA PRO A 470 29.21 14.07 5.78
C PRO A 470 29.02 12.55 5.81
N THR A 471 29.50 11.87 6.86
CA THR A 471 29.45 10.40 6.95
C THR A 471 28.11 9.85 7.44
N LEU A 472 27.18 10.72 7.87
CA LEU A 472 25.90 10.30 8.44
C LEU A 472 25.01 9.54 7.44
N GLY A 473 25.09 9.84 6.14
CA GLY A 473 24.21 9.24 5.15
C GLY A 473 22.73 9.39 5.52
N ASP A 474 22.02 8.27 5.67
CA ASP A 474 20.62 8.24 6.11
C ASP A 474 20.41 8.70 7.57
N ASP A 475 21.42 8.63 8.43
CA ASP A 475 21.33 9.07 9.83
C ASP A 475 21.28 10.59 9.97
N ALA A 476 21.49 11.33 8.87
CA ALA A 476 21.21 12.74 8.79
C ALA A 476 19.72 13.07 8.88
N ALA A 477 18.82 12.08 8.79
CA ALA A 477 17.39 12.29 8.96
C ALA A 477 17.09 13.14 10.22
N PRO A 478 16.20 14.15 10.13
CA PRO A 478 15.81 14.91 11.31
C PRO A 478 15.10 14.01 12.31
N THR A 479 15.28 14.32 13.59
CA THR A 479 14.65 13.60 14.67
C THR A 479 13.45 14.41 15.14
N ALA A 480 12.27 13.82 15.06
CA ALA A 480 11.05 14.42 15.56
C ALA A 480 11.04 14.43 17.11
N THR A 481 10.03 15.10 17.68
CA THR A 481 9.75 15.06 19.12
C THR A 481 9.67 13.60 19.58
N TRP A 482 10.22 13.26 20.75
CA TRP A 482 10.31 11.88 21.30
C TRP A 482 11.32 10.93 20.65
N GLY A 483 12.23 11.42 19.80
CA GLY A 483 13.32 10.59 19.27
C GLY A 483 12.92 9.74 18.05
N LEU A 484 11.72 9.93 17.50
CA LEU A 484 11.31 9.26 16.27
C LEU A 484 12.06 9.88 15.09
N LYS A 485 12.92 9.10 14.42
CA LYS A 485 13.60 9.55 13.22
C LYS A 485 12.60 9.70 12.06
N SER A 486 12.75 10.78 11.28
CA SER A 486 12.06 10.89 9.98
C SER A 486 12.38 9.67 9.11
N LYS A 487 11.44 9.30 8.24
CA LYS A 487 11.62 8.23 7.23
C LYS A 487 12.41 8.72 6.00
N TRP A 488 12.96 9.93 6.07
CA TRP A 488 13.88 10.48 5.09
C TRP A 488 15.08 9.55 4.86
N LYS A 489 15.52 9.49 3.60
CA LYS A 489 16.65 8.68 3.15
C LYS A 489 17.46 9.51 2.17
N LEU A 490 18.79 9.41 2.24
CA LEU A 490 19.68 10.25 1.42
C LEU A 490 19.61 9.84 -0.04
N HIS A 491 19.66 8.55 -0.34
CA HIS A 491 19.76 8.07 -1.72
C HIS A 491 18.65 8.65 -2.63
N LEU A 492 19.08 9.36 -3.68
CA LEU A 492 18.23 10.05 -4.68
C LEU A 492 17.30 11.15 -4.14
N SER A 493 17.45 11.56 -2.87
CA SER A 493 16.71 12.70 -2.32
C SER A 493 17.11 14.00 -3.02
N ALA A 494 16.32 15.06 -2.83
CA ALA A 494 16.70 16.36 -3.37
C ALA A 494 18.02 16.86 -2.76
N SER A 495 18.25 16.59 -1.46
CA SER A 495 19.52 16.87 -0.79
C SER A 495 20.70 16.05 -1.33
N PHE A 496 20.48 14.81 -1.77
CA PHE A 496 21.54 14.04 -2.45
C PHE A 496 21.99 14.67 -3.75
N TRP A 497 21.05 15.03 -4.61
CA TRP A 497 21.39 15.68 -5.88
C TRP A 497 21.95 17.09 -5.67
N LEU A 498 21.51 17.80 -4.63
CA LEU A 498 22.12 19.07 -4.21
C LEU A 498 23.59 18.88 -3.83
N LEU A 499 23.94 17.86 -3.04
CA LEU A 499 25.34 17.54 -2.71
C LEU A 499 26.16 17.24 -3.96
N VAL A 500 25.63 16.43 -4.89
CA VAL A 500 26.29 16.11 -6.17
C VAL A 500 26.56 17.37 -6.99
N CYS A 501 25.54 18.21 -7.20
CA CYS A 501 25.66 19.45 -7.97
C CYS A 501 26.55 20.52 -7.29
N LEU A 502 26.77 20.44 -5.97
CA LEU A 502 27.72 21.31 -5.25
C LEU A 502 29.15 20.75 -5.21
N GLY A 503 29.40 19.57 -5.77
CA GLY A 503 30.73 18.97 -5.89
C GLY A 503 31.12 18.04 -4.73
N SER A 504 30.16 17.32 -4.14
CA SER A 504 30.43 16.30 -3.13
C SER A 504 31.03 15.02 -3.72
N ASP A 505 31.89 14.34 -2.96
CA ASP A 505 32.47 13.05 -3.34
C ASP A 505 31.50 11.86 -3.20
N ILE A 506 30.27 12.07 -2.72
CA ILE A 506 29.28 10.98 -2.58
C ILE A 506 28.98 10.30 -3.92
N ARG A 507 29.00 11.08 -5.00
CA ARG A 507 28.90 10.65 -6.39
C ARG A 507 29.37 11.81 -7.27
N GLN A 508 30.30 11.54 -8.16
CA GLN A 508 30.68 12.50 -9.19
C GLN A 508 29.60 12.58 -10.27
N LEU A 509 29.32 13.79 -10.76
CA LEU A 509 28.38 14.01 -11.85
C LEU A 509 28.97 13.44 -13.14
N HIS A 510 28.35 12.38 -13.67
CA HIS A 510 28.83 11.69 -14.87
C HIS A 510 28.39 12.45 -16.13
N GLU A 511 29.15 12.32 -17.23
CA GLU A 511 28.82 12.98 -18.49
C GLU A 511 27.44 12.56 -19.01
N ASP A 512 27.05 11.30 -18.84
CA ASP A 512 25.72 10.82 -19.23
C ASP A 512 24.59 11.23 -18.29
N ASP A 513 24.87 11.89 -17.16
CA ASP A 513 23.81 12.36 -16.26
C ASP A 513 22.98 13.48 -16.91
N SER A 514 21.75 13.67 -16.41
CA SER A 514 20.76 14.60 -16.98
C SER A 514 21.34 15.98 -17.26
N GLU A 515 21.05 16.50 -18.46
CA GLU A 515 21.49 17.83 -18.89
C GLU A 515 21.02 18.93 -17.94
N LYS A 516 19.84 18.77 -17.32
CA LYS A 516 19.32 19.70 -16.31
C LYS A 516 20.23 19.77 -15.08
N LEU A 517 20.75 18.64 -14.59
CA LEU A 517 21.70 18.61 -13.47
C LEU A 517 23.03 19.25 -13.85
N GLN A 518 23.51 19.01 -15.08
CA GLN A 518 24.73 19.65 -15.57
C GLN A 518 24.54 21.17 -15.68
N GLY A 519 23.38 21.62 -16.14
CA GLY A 519 22.99 23.03 -16.14
C GLY A 519 23.03 23.63 -14.74
N LEU A 520 22.35 23.00 -13.78
CA LEU A 520 22.36 23.45 -12.37
C LEU A 520 23.78 23.51 -11.80
N HIS A 521 24.60 22.48 -12.02
CA HIS A 521 25.98 22.45 -11.55
C HIS A 521 26.80 23.62 -12.13
N LYS A 522 26.69 23.89 -13.45
CA LYS A 522 27.36 25.03 -14.10
C LYS A 522 26.88 26.37 -13.53
N THR A 523 25.57 26.57 -13.44
CA THR A 523 24.97 27.80 -12.89
C THR A 523 25.38 28.04 -11.44
N TRP A 524 25.35 27.01 -10.61
CA TRP A 524 25.72 27.14 -9.20
C TRP A 524 27.21 27.28 -8.97
N THR A 525 28.05 26.77 -9.87
CA THR A 525 29.51 27.00 -9.82
C THR A 525 29.86 28.45 -10.12
N ALA A 526 29.12 29.09 -11.04
CA ALA A 526 29.30 30.51 -11.39
C ALA A 526 28.84 31.48 -10.28
N ARG A 527 27.98 31.02 -9.36
CA ARG A 527 27.48 31.83 -8.24
C ARG A 527 28.53 32.03 -7.15
N SER A 528 28.94 33.26 -6.90
CA SER A 528 29.92 33.61 -5.87
C SER A 528 29.40 33.41 -4.45
N ASP A 529 28.10 33.64 -4.23
CA ASP A 529 27.43 33.46 -2.94
C ASP A 529 27.40 31.99 -2.47
N LEU A 530 27.51 31.04 -3.39
CA LEU A 530 27.57 29.60 -3.09
C LEU A 530 29.01 29.07 -2.89
N ALA A 531 30.05 29.89 -3.12
CA ALA A 531 31.43 29.41 -3.14
C ALA A 531 31.85 28.74 -1.84
N ARG A 532 31.56 29.36 -0.71
CA ARG A 532 31.89 28.82 0.62
C ARG A 532 31.14 27.52 0.92
N LEU A 533 29.88 27.43 0.50
CA LEU A 533 29.09 26.20 0.65
C LEU A 533 29.68 25.07 -0.20
N ARG A 534 30.08 25.35 -1.45
CA ARG A 534 30.77 24.36 -2.31
C ARG A 534 32.09 23.90 -1.70
N ASP A 535 32.88 24.81 -1.14
CA ASP A 535 34.13 24.46 -0.46
C ASP A 535 33.88 23.57 0.77
N ARG A 536 32.78 23.78 1.51
CA ARG A 536 32.40 22.88 2.60
C ARG A 536 31.95 21.51 2.10
N VAL A 537 31.12 21.47 1.07
CA VAL A 537 30.56 20.23 0.50
C VAL A 537 31.63 19.36 -0.16
N SER A 538 32.60 19.98 -0.84
CA SER A 538 33.77 19.32 -1.45
C SER A 538 34.87 18.98 -0.44
N GLY A 539 34.70 19.33 0.85
CA GLY A 539 35.67 19.01 1.90
C GLY A 539 36.92 19.89 1.94
N LYS A 540 36.98 20.98 1.18
CA LYS A 540 38.11 21.94 1.20
C LYS A 540 38.20 22.74 2.50
N ILE A 541 37.06 22.99 3.16
CA ILE A 541 36.99 23.62 4.47
C ILE A 541 36.25 22.73 5.46
N THR A 542 36.62 22.83 6.74
CA THR A 542 35.97 22.08 7.82
C THR A 542 34.60 22.67 8.19
N TRP A 543 33.81 21.93 8.98
CA TRP A 543 32.55 22.44 9.51
C TRP A 543 32.76 23.68 10.38
N GLU A 544 33.77 23.69 11.26
CA GLU A 544 34.06 24.81 12.16
C GLU A 544 34.43 26.07 11.36
N GLN A 545 35.23 25.90 10.31
CA GLN A 545 35.55 26.98 9.39
C GLN A 545 34.28 27.50 8.72
N TYR A 546 33.43 26.62 8.19
CA TYR A 546 32.18 27.01 7.55
C TYR A 546 31.22 27.75 8.50
N ALA A 547 30.99 27.19 9.70
CA ALA A 547 30.07 27.70 10.71
C ALA A 547 30.51 29.06 11.31
N ASN A 548 31.82 29.31 11.39
CA ASN A 548 32.36 30.60 11.86
C ASN A 548 32.37 31.70 10.79
N GLY A 549 31.94 31.41 9.56
CA GLY A 549 31.85 32.39 8.48
C GLY A 549 30.42 32.72 8.08
N GLU A 550 30.26 33.31 6.89
CA GLU A 550 28.95 33.57 6.30
C GLU A 550 28.31 32.26 5.84
N THR A 551 27.30 31.80 6.58
CA THR A 551 26.52 30.61 6.22
C THR A 551 25.36 30.97 5.31
N ILE A 552 24.97 30.04 4.44
CA ILE A 552 23.85 30.26 3.55
C ILE A 552 22.49 30.34 4.30
N ASP A 553 21.65 31.27 3.86
CA ASP A 553 20.30 31.44 4.41
C ASP A 553 19.40 30.22 4.10
N LYS A 554 18.46 29.92 5.01
CA LYS A 554 17.51 28.81 4.87
C LYS A 554 16.67 28.94 3.59
N VAL A 555 16.20 30.14 3.26
CA VAL A 555 15.37 30.42 2.08
C VAL A 555 16.13 30.14 0.79
N VAL A 556 17.44 30.43 0.76
CA VAL A 556 18.27 30.11 -0.40
C VAL A 556 18.44 28.60 -0.55
N LEU A 557 18.67 27.87 0.55
CA LEU A 557 18.71 26.39 0.52
C LEU A 557 17.39 25.77 0.06
N GLU A 558 16.26 26.27 0.56
CA GLU A 558 14.93 25.83 0.14
C GLU A 558 14.73 25.99 -1.37
N LYS A 559 15.15 27.13 -1.95
CA LYS A 559 15.13 27.37 -3.39
C LYS A 559 16.02 26.39 -4.17
N LEU A 560 17.23 26.10 -3.69
CA LEU A 560 18.13 25.15 -4.35
C LEU A 560 17.53 23.73 -4.35
N VAL A 561 16.95 23.30 -3.23
CA VAL A 561 16.23 22.02 -3.12
C VAL A 561 15.04 21.97 -4.09
N GLN A 562 14.27 23.06 -4.17
CA GLN A 562 13.14 23.16 -5.09
C GLN A 562 13.57 23.05 -6.57
N GLN A 563 14.67 23.70 -6.96
CA GLN A 563 15.21 23.63 -8.34
C GLN A 563 15.59 22.19 -8.76
N ILE A 564 16.08 21.37 -7.82
CA ILE A 564 16.36 19.94 -8.06
C ILE A 564 15.05 19.19 -8.33
N VAL A 565 14.03 19.40 -7.50
CA VAL A 565 12.72 18.76 -7.66
C VAL A 565 12.08 19.14 -9.00
N GLU A 566 12.13 20.42 -9.36
CA GLU A 566 11.62 20.94 -10.64
C GLU A 566 12.34 20.34 -11.86
N SER A 567 13.61 19.98 -11.70
CA SER A 567 14.41 19.37 -12.76
C SER A 567 14.08 17.91 -13.02
N ALA A 568 13.46 17.21 -12.06
CA ALA A 568 13.17 15.78 -12.15
C ALA A 568 12.40 15.40 -13.43
N ASP A 569 12.82 14.32 -14.09
CA ASP A 569 12.06 13.67 -15.15
C ASP A 569 11.08 12.67 -14.55
N ILE A 570 11.53 11.95 -13.51
CA ILE A 570 10.70 11.08 -12.68
C ILE A 570 10.81 11.52 -11.23
N LEU A 571 9.68 11.90 -10.62
CA LEU A 571 9.60 12.22 -9.19
C LEU A 571 8.89 11.08 -8.48
N CYS A 572 9.53 10.48 -7.47
CA CYS A 572 8.93 9.41 -6.66
C CYS A 572 8.53 9.95 -5.29
N THR A 573 7.24 9.95 -4.95
CA THR A 573 6.75 10.40 -3.63
C THR A 573 5.46 9.71 -3.17
N LEU A 574 5.12 9.86 -1.89
CA LEU A 574 3.88 9.32 -1.32
C LEU A 574 2.66 10.14 -1.74
N PRO A 575 1.45 9.54 -1.81
CA PRO A 575 0.22 10.26 -2.15
C PRO A 575 -0.05 11.47 -1.25
N SER A 576 0.18 11.33 0.06
CA SER A 576 0.02 12.41 1.03
C SER A 576 0.98 13.57 0.75
N LEU A 577 2.28 13.29 0.62
CA LEU A 577 3.30 14.31 0.33
C LEU A 577 3.09 14.99 -1.03
N ALA A 578 2.60 14.26 -2.04
CA ALA A 578 2.27 14.82 -3.35
C ALA A 578 1.12 15.84 -3.32
N HIS A 579 0.38 15.92 -2.20
CA HIS A 579 -0.69 16.87 -1.98
C HIS A 579 -0.32 17.94 -0.97
N THR A 580 0.34 17.58 0.13
CA THR A 580 0.62 18.50 1.24
C THR A 580 1.86 19.35 1.06
N GLU A 581 2.87 18.89 0.30
CA GLU A 581 4.11 19.64 0.08
C GLU A 581 4.01 20.47 -1.20
N SER A 582 4.03 21.78 -1.09
CA SER A 582 3.79 22.72 -2.20
C SER A 582 4.68 22.46 -3.43
N MET A 583 5.98 22.21 -3.22
CA MET A 583 6.92 21.91 -4.31
C MET A 583 6.57 20.61 -5.04
N LEU A 584 6.12 19.58 -4.30
CA LEU A 584 5.75 18.29 -4.87
C LEU A 584 4.38 18.36 -5.54
N TYR A 585 3.45 19.12 -4.96
CA TYR A 585 2.12 19.38 -5.53
C TYR A 585 2.22 20.11 -6.86
N SER A 586 2.99 21.21 -6.91
CA SER A 586 3.24 21.96 -8.15
C SER A 586 3.87 21.08 -9.23
N TRP A 587 4.85 20.24 -8.86
CA TRP A 587 5.44 19.29 -9.80
C TRP A 587 4.41 18.25 -10.30
N LYS A 588 3.62 17.67 -9.39
CA LYS A 588 2.54 16.71 -9.72
C LYS A 588 1.57 17.28 -10.74
N LEU A 589 1.19 18.56 -10.63
CA LEU A 589 0.27 19.20 -11.58
C LEU A 589 0.78 19.15 -13.03
N ASN A 590 2.10 19.09 -13.20
CA ASN A 590 2.77 19.01 -14.50
C ASN A 590 3.15 17.59 -14.94
N ALA A 591 2.86 16.56 -14.13
CA ALA A 591 3.12 15.17 -14.49
C ALA A 591 2.19 14.70 -15.61
N ARG A 592 2.74 13.98 -16.60
CA ARG A 592 2.03 13.48 -17.78
C ARG A 592 1.74 11.98 -17.73
N GLY A 593 2.33 11.27 -16.77
CA GLY A 593 2.01 9.87 -16.46
C GLY A 593 2.24 9.55 -14.98
N VAL A 594 1.67 8.44 -14.53
CA VAL A 594 1.78 7.98 -13.14
C VAL A 594 2.17 6.50 -13.10
N ALA A 595 3.09 6.13 -12.22
CA ALA A 595 3.49 4.74 -12.01
C ALA A 595 3.38 4.38 -10.52
N ILE A 596 2.63 3.32 -10.21
CA ILE A 596 2.36 2.88 -8.84
C ILE A 596 2.93 1.48 -8.65
N ASP A 597 3.90 1.34 -7.74
CA ASP A 597 4.33 0.04 -7.23
C ASP A 597 3.53 -0.33 -5.97
N GLU A 598 3.39 -1.63 -5.73
CA GLU A 598 2.53 -2.19 -4.68
C GLU A 598 1.06 -1.70 -4.76
N ALA A 599 0.54 -1.55 -5.97
CA ALA A 599 -0.82 -1.10 -6.26
C ALA A 599 -1.92 -2.02 -5.71
N GLY A 600 -1.59 -3.24 -5.28
CA GLY A 600 -2.50 -4.14 -4.56
C GLY A 600 -2.75 -3.73 -3.09
N ASN A 601 -1.95 -2.81 -2.56
CA ASN A 601 -1.99 -2.36 -1.16
C ASN A 601 -2.41 -0.89 -1.01
N ILE A 602 -2.35 -0.10 -2.08
CA ILE A 602 -2.79 1.31 -2.07
C ILE A 602 -4.32 1.41 -2.11
N SER A 603 -4.91 2.36 -1.39
CA SER A 603 -6.35 2.62 -1.48
C SER A 603 -6.72 3.30 -2.80
N ARG A 604 -7.97 3.18 -3.24
CA ARG A 604 -8.48 3.89 -4.42
C ARG A 604 -8.35 5.41 -4.28
N ALA A 605 -8.70 5.98 -3.13
CA ALA A 605 -8.55 7.42 -2.89
C ALA A 605 -7.09 7.92 -2.90
N ASP A 606 -6.15 7.08 -2.45
CA ASP A 606 -4.72 7.39 -2.55
C ASP A 606 -4.25 7.41 -4.01
N LEU A 607 -4.73 6.49 -4.85
CA LEU A 607 -4.50 6.55 -6.29
C LEU A 607 -5.09 7.83 -6.89
N TYR A 608 -6.31 8.21 -6.53
CA TYR A 608 -6.97 9.40 -7.10
C TYR A 608 -6.21 10.67 -6.77
N SER A 609 -5.59 10.73 -5.60
CA SER A 609 -4.78 11.88 -5.17
C SER A 609 -3.54 12.13 -6.02
N VAL A 610 -3.01 11.07 -6.64
CA VAL A 610 -1.82 11.13 -7.51
C VAL A 610 -2.15 11.03 -9.00
N TRP A 611 -3.20 10.31 -9.38
CA TRP A 611 -3.66 10.17 -10.76
C TRP A 611 -4.51 11.37 -11.22
N SER A 612 -5.22 11.99 -10.28
CA SER A 612 -6.18 13.09 -10.50
C SER A 612 -7.38 12.68 -11.37
N ASN A 613 -8.30 13.60 -11.70
CA ASN A 613 -9.54 13.27 -12.41
C ASN A 613 -9.46 13.36 -13.95
N THR A 614 -8.38 13.90 -14.51
CA THR A 614 -8.19 13.93 -15.97
C THR A 614 -7.36 12.71 -16.37
N LEU A 615 -7.95 11.81 -17.17
CA LEU A 615 -7.30 10.56 -17.58
C LEU A 615 -5.95 10.82 -18.28
N ARG A 616 -4.93 10.13 -17.77
CA ARG A 616 -3.56 10.13 -18.31
C ARG A 616 -2.93 8.76 -18.16
N PRO A 617 -1.88 8.44 -18.92
CA PRO A 617 -1.18 7.16 -18.81
C PRO A 617 -0.83 6.80 -17.37
N CYS A 618 -1.14 5.55 -17.00
CA CYS A 618 -1.01 5.06 -15.64
C CYS A 618 -0.53 3.61 -15.66
N LEU A 619 0.49 3.33 -14.85
CA LEU A 619 1.01 1.98 -14.62
C LEU A 619 0.65 1.58 -13.20
N LEU A 620 -0.10 0.49 -13.05
CA LEU A 620 -0.45 -0.11 -11.77
C LEU A 620 0.23 -1.47 -11.67
N ALA A 621 1.08 -1.64 -10.67
CA ALA A 621 1.78 -2.89 -10.48
C ALA A 621 1.72 -3.37 -9.05
N GLY A 622 1.38 -4.63 -8.87
CA GLY A 622 1.19 -5.18 -7.53
C GLY A 622 0.92 -6.67 -7.55
N ASP A 623 0.49 -7.13 -6.38
CA ASP A 623 0.05 -8.50 -6.15
C ASP A 623 -1.23 -8.44 -5.32
N GLU A 624 -2.37 -8.66 -5.95
CA GLU A 624 -3.68 -8.68 -5.30
C GLU A 624 -3.84 -9.83 -4.28
N LYS A 625 -2.92 -10.80 -4.29
CA LYS A 625 -2.87 -11.91 -3.33
C LYS A 625 -1.97 -11.63 -2.12
N GLN A 626 -1.33 -10.45 -2.05
CA GLN A 626 -0.63 -9.94 -0.87
C GLN A 626 -1.50 -8.88 -0.15
N LEU A 627 -0.91 -8.11 0.76
CA LEU A 627 -1.63 -7.21 1.66
C LEU A 627 -2.56 -6.25 0.91
N ALA A 628 -3.84 -6.24 1.30
CA ALA A 628 -4.85 -5.28 0.87
C ALA A 628 -4.60 -3.87 1.44
N PRO A 629 -5.29 -2.83 0.94
CA PRO A 629 -5.50 -1.60 1.69
C PRO A 629 -6.01 -1.90 3.10
N VAL A 630 -5.62 -1.05 4.04
CA VAL A 630 -6.00 -1.23 5.44
C VAL A 630 -7.37 -0.59 5.67
N VAL A 631 -8.32 -1.40 6.11
CA VAL A 631 -9.63 -0.97 6.64
C VAL A 631 -9.74 -1.48 8.06
N MET A 632 -9.87 -0.54 8.98
CA MET A 632 -9.78 -0.70 10.42
C MET A 632 -11.17 -0.84 11.05
N THR A 633 -12.23 -0.95 10.28
CA THR A 633 -13.59 -1.02 10.84
C THR A 633 -14.40 -2.11 10.17
N LEU A 634 -13.72 -2.94 9.40
CA LEU A 634 -14.29 -3.97 8.55
C LEU A 634 -15.15 -4.97 9.32
N PHE A 635 -14.90 -5.19 10.60
CA PHE A 635 -15.66 -6.16 11.39
C PHE A 635 -16.19 -5.56 12.70
N ASP A 636 -16.14 -4.24 12.85
CA ASP A 636 -16.63 -3.61 14.07
C ASP A 636 -18.14 -3.40 14.00
N GLU A 637 -18.79 -3.81 15.08
CA GLU A 637 -20.21 -3.60 15.29
C GLU A 637 -20.46 -2.79 16.57
N GLU A 638 -21.51 -1.97 16.54
CA GLU A 638 -22.09 -1.20 17.63
C GLU A 638 -23.61 -1.37 17.56
N ASP A 639 -24.23 -1.88 18.63
CA ASP A 639 -25.67 -2.16 18.72
C ASP A 639 -26.25 -2.99 17.55
N GLY A 640 -25.50 -4.01 17.10
CA GLY A 640 -25.90 -4.87 15.98
C GLY A 640 -25.80 -4.23 14.60
N ASN A 641 -25.18 -3.05 14.50
CA ASN A 641 -24.91 -2.36 13.24
C ASN A 641 -23.41 -2.28 12.99
N TYR A 642 -22.99 -2.33 11.73
CA TYR A 642 -21.58 -2.17 11.41
C TYR A 642 -21.17 -0.70 11.53
N VAL A 643 -20.02 -0.46 12.16
CA VAL A 643 -19.39 0.86 12.25
C VAL A 643 -19.01 1.35 10.85
N ASN A 644 -18.53 0.45 9.99
CA ASN A 644 -18.26 0.74 8.58
C ASN A 644 -18.97 -0.25 7.67
N ARG A 645 -20.06 0.24 7.10
CA ARG A 645 -20.91 -0.50 6.15
C ARG A 645 -20.20 -0.72 4.82
N PHE A 646 -19.27 0.15 4.45
CA PHE A 646 -18.50 0.08 3.18
C PHE A 646 -17.10 -0.52 3.39
N GLY A 647 -16.84 -1.13 4.54
CA GLY A 647 -15.56 -1.76 4.84
C GLY A 647 -15.09 -2.75 3.77
N PRO A 648 -15.96 -3.64 3.24
CA PRO A 648 -15.58 -4.57 2.17
C PRO A 648 -15.10 -3.86 0.90
N ASP A 649 -15.79 -2.80 0.47
CA ASP A 649 -15.44 -2.01 -0.71
C ASP A 649 -14.13 -1.23 -0.51
N GLY A 650 -13.85 -0.80 0.73
CA GLY A 650 -12.59 -0.15 1.12
C GLY A 650 -11.35 -1.06 1.01
N LEU A 651 -11.53 -2.38 1.07
CA LEU A 651 -10.45 -3.36 0.85
C LEU A 651 -10.08 -3.53 -0.62
N ILE A 652 -10.92 -3.08 -1.56
CA ILE A 652 -10.62 -3.23 -2.99
C ILE A 652 -9.57 -2.18 -3.40
N SER A 653 -8.36 -2.65 -3.65
CA SER A 653 -7.30 -1.83 -4.26
C SER A 653 -7.65 -1.45 -5.69
N PRO A 654 -7.10 -0.36 -6.26
CA PRO A 654 -7.37 0.00 -7.65
C PRO A 654 -6.88 -1.06 -8.64
N LEU A 655 -5.78 -1.76 -8.34
CA LEU A 655 -5.31 -2.87 -9.15
C LEU A 655 -6.35 -4.01 -9.19
N GLU A 656 -6.91 -4.35 -8.03
CA GLU A 656 -7.93 -5.38 -7.91
C GLU A 656 -9.22 -4.95 -8.61
N PHE A 657 -9.67 -3.71 -8.43
CA PHE A 657 -10.87 -3.15 -9.06
C PHE A 657 -10.82 -3.22 -10.59
N ILE A 658 -9.76 -2.66 -11.18
CA ILE A 658 -9.59 -2.58 -12.64
C ILE A 658 -9.34 -3.97 -13.24
N LYS A 659 -8.66 -4.86 -12.51
CA LYS A 659 -8.56 -6.26 -12.91
C LYS A 659 -9.92 -6.97 -12.86
N GLY A 660 -10.71 -6.72 -11.82
CA GLY A 660 -12.02 -7.34 -11.58
C GLY A 660 -13.05 -7.03 -12.67
N MET A 661 -13.04 -5.80 -13.22
CA MET A 661 -13.87 -5.43 -14.37
C MET A 661 -13.42 -6.04 -15.72
N GLY A 662 -12.31 -6.78 -15.76
CA GLY A 662 -11.84 -7.48 -16.96
C GLY A 662 -10.79 -6.74 -17.79
N TRP A 663 -10.07 -5.76 -17.24
CA TRP A 663 -9.01 -5.05 -17.97
C TRP A 663 -7.81 -5.96 -18.31
N PRO A 664 -7.13 -5.77 -19.47
CA PRO A 664 -5.96 -6.56 -19.82
C PRO A 664 -4.79 -6.40 -18.85
N ILE A 665 -4.27 -7.52 -18.35
CA ILE A 665 -3.13 -7.56 -17.43
C ILE A 665 -1.90 -8.19 -18.08
N TYR A 666 -0.73 -7.64 -17.78
CA TYR A 666 0.55 -8.30 -18.01
C TYR A 666 0.95 -9.07 -16.75
N ARG A 667 0.96 -10.40 -16.84
CA ARG A 667 1.27 -11.28 -15.71
C ARG A 667 2.68 -11.84 -15.84
N LEU A 668 3.51 -11.59 -14.83
CA LEU A 668 4.81 -12.25 -14.68
C LEU A 668 4.59 -13.67 -14.15
N HIS A 669 5.41 -14.63 -14.61
CA HIS A 669 5.25 -16.04 -14.26
C HIS A 669 6.56 -16.74 -13.86
N THR A 670 7.70 -16.06 -13.93
CA THR A 670 9.01 -16.65 -13.59
C THR A 670 9.47 -16.22 -12.20
N GLN A 671 9.71 -17.18 -11.29
CA GLN A 671 10.32 -16.96 -9.99
C GLN A 671 11.82 -16.67 -10.16
N LEU A 672 12.31 -15.57 -9.57
CA LEU A 672 13.71 -15.12 -9.66
C LEU A 672 14.41 -14.99 -8.30
N ARG A 673 13.66 -15.12 -7.20
CA ARG A 673 14.17 -14.91 -5.84
C ARG A 673 14.26 -16.19 -5.03
N LEU A 674 13.16 -16.92 -4.92
CA LEU A 674 13.09 -18.10 -4.05
C LEU A 674 13.73 -19.29 -4.75
N ALA A 675 14.62 -19.97 -4.04
CA ALA A 675 15.24 -21.21 -4.48
C ALA A 675 14.19 -22.23 -4.92
N ARG A 676 14.56 -23.10 -5.85
CA ARG A 676 13.67 -24.19 -6.29
C ARG A 676 13.16 -25.01 -5.10
N GLY A 677 11.83 -25.15 -5.01
CA GLY A 677 11.14 -25.86 -3.92
C GLY A 677 10.66 -24.95 -2.78
N GLN A 678 11.26 -23.78 -2.59
CA GLN A 678 10.90 -22.86 -1.50
C GLN A 678 9.58 -22.10 -1.76
N PHE A 679 9.21 -21.90 -3.02
CA PHE A 679 7.96 -21.21 -3.38
C PHE A 679 6.73 -22.13 -3.41
N GLU A 680 6.91 -23.44 -3.22
CA GLU A 680 5.84 -24.44 -3.43
C GLU A 680 4.66 -24.27 -2.47
N LEU A 681 4.88 -23.82 -1.23
CA LEU A 681 3.78 -23.53 -0.30
C LEU A 681 2.86 -22.43 -0.86
N CYS A 682 3.44 -21.30 -1.28
CA CYS A 682 2.68 -20.19 -1.86
C CYS A 682 2.07 -20.58 -3.22
N ARG A 683 2.83 -21.27 -4.09
CA ARG A 683 2.35 -21.74 -5.39
C ARG A 683 1.12 -22.62 -5.27
N ASN A 684 1.18 -23.61 -4.37
CA ASN A 684 0.13 -24.61 -4.22
C ASN A 684 -1.04 -24.16 -3.35
N SER A 685 -0.95 -23.03 -2.65
CA SER A 685 -2.08 -22.49 -1.89
C SER A 685 -2.71 -21.26 -2.54
N VAL A 686 -1.90 -20.36 -3.12
CA VAL A 686 -2.33 -19.02 -3.52
C VAL A 686 -2.28 -18.81 -5.04
N TYR A 687 -1.21 -19.26 -5.70
CA TYR A 687 -0.93 -18.96 -7.11
C TYR A 687 -1.18 -20.15 -8.05
N LYS A 688 -2.21 -20.95 -7.77
CA LYS A 688 -2.58 -22.14 -8.57
C LYS A 688 -2.94 -21.80 -10.02
N ASP A 689 -3.45 -20.59 -10.24
CA ASP A 689 -3.85 -20.05 -11.54
C ASP A 689 -2.67 -19.50 -12.36
N VAL A 690 -1.47 -19.49 -11.80
CA VAL A 690 -0.27 -18.98 -12.47
C VAL A 690 0.63 -20.15 -12.86
N ALA A 691 0.88 -20.29 -14.16
CA ALA A 691 1.83 -21.28 -14.70
C ALA A 691 3.28 -20.88 -14.36
N CYS A 692 3.67 -21.06 -13.10
CA CYS A 692 4.94 -20.60 -12.58
C CYS A 692 6.13 -21.45 -13.06
N THR A 693 7.20 -20.79 -13.49
CA THR A 693 8.49 -21.39 -13.84
C THR A 693 9.61 -20.84 -12.95
N TYR A 694 10.66 -21.62 -12.73
CA TYR A 694 11.84 -21.21 -11.98
C TYR A 694 12.90 -20.65 -12.93
N GLY A 695 13.37 -19.43 -12.68
CA GLY A 695 14.41 -18.77 -13.46
C GLY A 695 15.83 -19.15 -13.01
N PRO A 696 16.88 -18.72 -13.74
CA PRO A 696 18.27 -19.11 -13.46
C PRO A 696 18.74 -18.78 -12.04
N GLY A 697 18.30 -17.65 -11.49
CA GLY A 697 18.66 -17.20 -10.14
C GLY A 697 18.06 -18.03 -9.00
N THR A 698 17.29 -19.08 -9.29
CA THR A 698 16.64 -19.95 -8.30
C THR A 698 17.29 -21.33 -8.19
N ASP A 699 18.36 -21.56 -8.96
CA ASP A 699 19.16 -22.77 -8.87
C ASP A 699 19.80 -22.87 -7.48
N VAL A 700 19.54 -24.00 -6.81
CA VAL A 700 19.98 -24.25 -5.44
C VAL A 700 21.49 -24.42 -5.35
N GLU A 701 22.18 -24.70 -6.45
CA GLU A 701 23.64 -24.85 -6.50
C GLU A 701 24.37 -23.51 -6.55
N LEU A 702 23.65 -22.39 -6.70
CA LEU A 702 24.27 -21.07 -6.72
C LEU A 702 24.88 -20.72 -5.36
N PRO A 703 26.04 -20.03 -5.31
CA PRO A 703 26.68 -19.62 -4.06
C PRO A 703 25.77 -18.81 -3.12
N SER A 704 24.85 -18.03 -3.69
CA SER A 704 23.85 -17.25 -2.94
C SER A 704 22.84 -18.11 -2.17
N HIS A 705 22.75 -19.41 -2.45
CA HIS A 705 21.85 -20.35 -1.79
C HIS A 705 22.57 -21.28 -0.82
N ARG A 706 23.88 -21.08 -0.62
CA ARG A 706 24.71 -21.90 0.28
C ARG A 706 24.14 -21.99 1.69
N LEU A 707 23.57 -20.90 2.21
CA LEU A 707 22.95 -20.87 3.52
C LEU A 707 21.82 -21.90 3.67
N GLY A 708 21.04 -22.14 2.60
CA GLY A 708 19.97 -23.16 2.58
C GLY A 708 20.51 -24.58 2.71
N HIS A 709 21.61 -24.91 2.03
CA HIS A 709 22.29 -26.21 2.17
C HIS A 709 22.91 -26.38 3.55
N THR A 710 23.61 -25.35 4.05
CA THR A 710 24.18 -25.33 5.39
C THR A 710 23.11 -25.58 6.46
N LEU A 711 21.93 -24.98 6.28
CA LEU A 711 20.78 -25.23 7.13
C LEU A 711 20.28 -26.67 7.02
N GLU A 712 20.12 -27.22 5.81
CA GLU A 712 19.67 -28.60 5.64
C GLU A 712 20.64 -29.61 6.29
N GLU A 713 21.95 -29.41 6.14
CA GLU A 713 22.96 -30.23 6.83
C GLU A 713 22.79 -30.19 8.35
N PHE A 714 22.54 -29.00 8.90
CA PHE A 714 22.30 -28.82 10.33
C PHE A 714 20.99 -29.51 10.78
N ILE A 715 19.92 -29.36 10.00
CA ILE A 715 18.62 -30.02 10.26
C ILE A 715 18.78 -31.52 10.30
N ARG A 716 19.51 -32.11 9.33
CA ARG A 716 19.71 -33.57 9.27
C ARG A 716 20.43 -34.15 10.48
N VAL A 717 21.31 -33.37 11.12
CA VAL A 717 22.00 -33.77 12.35
C VAL A 717 21.12 -33.56 13.56
N LYS A 718 20.45 -32.40 13.65
CA LYS A 718 19.68 -32.00 14.83
C LYS A 718 18.32 -32.71 14.94
N PHE A 719 17.69 -33.00 13.81
CA PHE A 719 16.38 -33.64 13.69
C PHE A 719 16.44 -34.79 12.66
N PRO A 720 17.04 -35.95 13.02
CA PRO A 720 17.19 -37.10 12.11
C PRO A 720 15.85 -37.66 11.60
N GLU A 721 14.75 -37.39 12.29
CA GLU A 721 13.39 -37.77 11.91
C GLU A 721 12.81 -36.97 10.73
N VAL A 722 13.36 -35.79 10.46
CA VAL A 722 12.94 -34.95 9.34
C VAL A 722 13.40 -35.60 8.03
N LYS A 723 12.46 -35.78 7.10
CA LYS A 723 12.76 -36.42 5.81
C LYS A 723 13.72 -35.54 4.99
N PRO A 724 14.67 -36.16 4.26
CA PRO A 724 15.57 -35.42 3.39
C PRO A 724 14.81 -34.76 2.24
N LEU A 725 15.45 -33.74 1.66
CA LEU A 725 14.93 -33.01 0.51
C LEU A 725 14.66 -33.95 -0.68
N LYS A 726 13.54 -33.73 -1.37
CA LYS A 726 13.16 -34.49 -2.56
C LYS A 726 13.61 -33.74 -3.81
N PRO A 727 14.47 -34.33 -4.66
CA PRO A 727 14.87 -33.67 -5.90
C PRO A 727 13.68 -33.52 -6.85
N ASP A 728 13.74 -32.49 -7.70
CA ASP A 728 12.80 -32.26 -8.79
C ASP A 728 13.43 -32.80 -10.09
N GLY A 729 13.20 -34.09 -10.35
CA GLY A 729 13.87 -34.81 -11.42
C GLY A 729 15.38 -34.92 -11.17
N LYS A 730 16.19 -34.25 -12.01
CA LYS A 730 17.66 -34.20 -11.89
C LYS A 730 18.17 -32.98 -11.12
N GLN A 731 17.29 -32.07 -10.72
CA GLN A 731 17.66 -30.80 -10.10
C GLN A 731 17.47 -30.87 -8.58
N GLY A 732 18.41 -30.27 -7.84
CA GLY A 732 18.28 -30.10 -6.40
C GLY A 732 17.10 -29.20 -6.03
N THR A 733 16.59 -29.36 -4.82
CA THR A 733 15.53 -28.51 -4.25
C THR A 733 15.90 -28.15 -2.83
N LEU A 734 15.30 -27.08 -2.31
CA LEU A 734 15.25 -26.75 -0.89
C LEU A 734 13.80 -26.69 -0.43
N SER A 735 13.55 -26.91 0.86
CA SER A 735 12.18 -26.94 1.40
C SER A 735 12.13 -26.29 2.79
N PRO A 736 11.04 -25.60 3.14
CA PRO A 736 10.86 -25.05 4.48
C PRO A 736 10.90 -26.13 5.57
N LEU A 737 11.28 -25.73 6.79
CA LEU A 737 11.16 -26.54 8.00
C LEU A 737 10.06 -25.98 8.91
N PHE A 738 9.19 -26.85 9.41
CA PHE A 738 8.31 -26.52 10.53
C PHE A 738 8.88 -27.11 11.82
N VAL A 739 9.01 -26.29 12.86
CA VAL A 739 9.36 -26.72 14.20
C VAL A 739 8.12 -26.61 15.08
N ASP A 740 7.53 -27.76 15.40
CA ASP A 740 6.37 -27.90 16.27
C ASP A 740 6.78 -27.68 17.73
N CYS A 741 6.54 -26.46 18.22
CA CYS A 741 6.73 -26.04 19.60
C CYS A 741 5.59 -26.57 20.48
N ARG A 742 5.54 -27.88 20.63
CA ARG A 742 4.46 -28.61 21.28
C ARG A 742 4.34 -28.20 22.74
N ASN A 743 3.10 -28.04 23.21
CA ASN A 743 2.79 -27.62 24.58
C ASN A 743 3.29 -26.20 24.95
N SER A 744 3.62 -25.36 23.95
CA SER A 744 3.97 -23.95 24.19
C SER A 744 2.77 -23.14 24.71
N PHE A 745 3.05 -22.10 25.51
CA PHE A 745 2.02 -21.24 26.07
C PHE A 745 2.08 -19.82 25.48
N SER A 746 1.00 -19.39 24.84
CA SER A 746 0.85 -17.99 24.38
C SER A 746 0.09 -17.18 25.42
N ARG A 747 0.69 -16.07 25.85
CA ARG A 747 0.03 -15.02 26.62
C ARG A 747 -0.70 -14.07 25.67
N VAL A 748 -1.96 -13.76 25.98
CA VAL A 748 -2.76 -12.76 25.28
C VAL A 748 -2.86 -11.55 26.20
N ASP A 749 -2.53 -10.38 25.69
CA ASP A 749 -2.72 -9.12 26.40
C ASP A 749 -4.23 -8.85 26.57
N PRO A 750 -4.76 -8.56 27.77
CA PRO A 750 -6.20 -8.49 27.98
C PRO A 750 -6.86 -7.27 27.31
N VAL A 751 -6.09 -6.24 26.93
CA VAL A 751 -6.61 -5.00 26.34
C VAL A 751 -6.33 -4.94 24.86
N THR A 752 -5.09 -5.24 24.45
CA THR A 752 -4.68 -5.14 23.04
C THR A 752 -4.88 -6.45 22.28
N HIS A 753 -5.13 -7.55 22.99
CA HIS A 753 -5.10 -8.95 22.53
C HIS A 753 -3.89 -9.34 21.69
N SER A 754 -2.82 -8.55 21.79
CA SER A 754 -1.53 -8.89 21.21
C SER A 754 -1.01 -10.17 21.87
N ARG A 755 -0.46 -11.07 21.06
CA ARG A 755 -0.04 -12.39 21.51
C ARG A 755 1.48 -12.43 21.68
N LYS A 756 1.95 -13.03 22.77
CA LYS A 756 3.38 -13.28 23.05
C LYS A 756 3.56 -14.75 23.44
N ASN A 757 4.52 -15.43 22.84
CA ASN A 757 4.86 -16.81 23.20
C ASN A 757 6.37 -16.92 23.47
N TRP A 758 6.74 -16.88 24.75
CA TRP A 758 8.15 -16.94 25.16
C TRP A 758 8.79 -18.31 24.90
N ASP A 759 8.00 -19.38 24.87
CA ASP A 759 8.51 -20.72 24.64
C ASP A 759 8.93 -20.88 23.18
N GLN A 760 8.10 -20.41 22.24
CA GLN A 760 8.46 -20.36 20.81
C GLN A 760 9.69 -19.49 20.56
N ILE A 761 9.81 -18.33 21.22
CA ILE A 761 11.02 -17.48 21.13
C ILE A 761 12.24 -18.25 21.64
N LYS A 762 12.17 -18.89 22.81
CA LYS A 762 13.29 -19.66 23.37
C LYS A 762 13.71 -20.81 22.46
N VAL A 763 12.75 -21.58 21.94
CA VAL A 763 13.04 -22.68 21.00
C VAL A 763 13.73 -22.15 19.75
N ALA A 764 13.22 -21.05 19.17
CA ALA A 764 13.83 -20.41 18.01
C ALA A 764 15.25 -19.91 18.31
N PHE A 765 15.45 -19.17 19.40
CA PHE A 765 16.76 -18.62 19.75
C PHE A 765 17.78 -19.69 20.10
N ASN A 766 17.38 -20.75 20.80
CA ASN A 766 18.27 -21.90 21.07
C ASN A 766 18.64 -22.64 19.78
N PHE A 767 17.70 -22.78 18.84
CA PHE A 767 17.99 -23.34 17.54
C PHE A 767 18.99 -22.46 16.76
N LEU A 768 18.73 -21.16 16.67
CA LEU A 768 19.54 -20.21 15.92
C LEU A 768 20.93 -20.04 16.52
N ALA A 769 21.05 -19.93 17.84
CA ALA A 769 22.35 -19.79 18.51
C ALA A 769 23.24 -21.01 18.25
N ASP A 770 22.66 -22.20 18.33
CA ASP A 770 23.36 -23.46 18.04
C ASP A 770 23.73 -23.59 16.55
N PHE A 771 22.83 -23.17 15.65
CA PHE A 771 23.09 -23.13 14.21
C PHE A 771 24.24 -22.18 13.86
N VAL A 772 24.17 -20.93 14.31
CA VAL A 772 25.20 -19.91 14.09
C VAL A 772 26.53 -20.35 14.68
N LYS A 773 26.53 -20.88 15.91
CA LYS A 773 27.76 -21.36 16.56
C LYS A 773 28.40 -22.55 15.83
N THR A 774 27.59 -23.51 15.38
CA THR A 774 28.08 -24.75 14.76
C THR A 774 28.47 -24.56 13.30
N LYS A 775 27.74 -23.73 12.55
CA LYS A 775 27.90 -23.55 11.11
C LYS A 775 28.55 -22.22 10.70
N GLN A 776 28.84 -21.34 11.66
CA GLN A 776 29.50 -20.04 11.43
C GLN A 776 28.76 -19.16 10.41
N VAL A 777 27.43 -19.12 10.52
CA VAL A 777 26.57 -18.27 9.69
C VAL A 777 26.60 -16.84 10.23
N ASP A 778 26.57 -15.83 9.36
CA ASP A 778 26.43 -14.45 9.78
C ASP A 778 25.01 -14.19 10.31
N PRO A 779 24.83 -13.75 11.58
CA PRO A 779 23.53 -13.38 12.11
C PRO A 779 22.79 -12.34 11.26
N ALA A 780 23.50 -11.48 10.53
CA ALA A 780 22.92 -10.46 9.67
C ALA A 780 22.13 -11.03 8.46
N ASP A 781 22.33 -12.31 8.11
CA ASP A 781 21.57 -12.99 7.04
C ASP A 781 20.22 -13.54 7.51
N ILE A 782 19.96 -13.49 8.82
CA ILE A 782 18.76 -14.02 9.47
C ILE A 782 17.77 -12.89 9.74
N LEU A 783 16.52 -13.09 9.34
CA LEU A 783 15.42 -12.16 9.55
C LEU A 783 14.26 -12.85 10.26
N ILE A 784 13.83 -12.30 11.40
CA ILE A 784 12.67 -12.83 12.13
C ILE A 784 11.41 -12.05 11.74
N ILE A 785 10.36 -12.79 11.38
CA ILE A 785 9.02 -12.27 11.09
C ILE A 785 8.04 -12.82 12.13
N THR A 786 7.16 -11.96 12.61
CA THR A 786 6.07 -12.36 13.50
C THR A 786 4.78 -11.63 13.16
N PRO A 787 3.59 -12.18 13.42
CA PRO A 787 2.35 -11.44 13.17
C PRO A 787 2.12 -10.26 14.13
N TYR A 788 2.66 -10.32 15.36
CA TYR A 788 2.28 -9.41 16.45
C TYR A 788 3.42 -8.46 16.85
N SER A 789 3.11 -7.16 17.00
CA SER A 789 4.09 -6.14 17.45
C SER A 789 4.70 -6.48 18.80
N ALA A 790 3.87 -6.90 19.75
CA ALA A 790 4.34 -7.21 21.10
C ALA A 790 5.24 -8.48 21.12
N MET A 791 5.07 -9.37 20.14
CA MET A 791 6.01 -10.47 19.92
C MET A 791 7.33 -9.97 19.32
N ALA A 792 7.29 -9.00 18.40
CA ALA A 792 8.49 -8.38 17.84
C ALA A 792 9.32 -7.67 18.94
N ASP A 793 8.68 -6.94 19.85
CA ASP A 793 9.34 -6.32 21.00
C ASP A 793 9.96 -7.35 21.95
N ALA A 794 9.24 -8.44 22.19
CA ALA A 794 9.72 -9.57 22.99
C ALA A 794 10.96 -10.24 22.36
N ILE A 795 10.95 -10.44 21.05
CA ILE A 795 12.09 -10.96 20.28
C ILE A 795 13.28 -9.98 20.36
N GLY A 796 13.04 -8.68 20.18
CA GLY A 796 14.07 -7.65 20.28
C GLY A 796 14.75 -7.63 21.65
N SER A 797 13.97 -7.85 22.71
CA SER A 797 14.51 -7.98 24.08
C SER A 797 15.37 -9.24 24.26
N PHE A 798 15.04 -10.33 23.54
CA PHE A 798 15.85 -11.56 23.56
C PHE A 798 17.18 -11.39 22.84
N CYS A 799 17.23 -10.61 21.75
CA CYS A 799 18.48 -10.28 21.05
C CYS A 799 19.52 -9.57 21.93
N GLN A 800 19.11 -8.95 23.04
CA GLN A 800 19.99 -8.23 23.96
C GLN A 800 20.50 -9.08 25.12
N LYS A 801 20.05 -10.34 25.24
CA LYS A 801 20.46 -11.22 26.34
C LYS A 801 21.84 -11.81 26.08
N GLN A 802 22.69 -11.81 27.11
CA GLN A 802 24.05 -12.35 27.05
C GLN A 802 24.10 -13.83 26.65
N GLU A 803 23.07 -14.63 26.97
CA GLU A 803 22.94 -16.03 26.52
C GLU A 803 22.94 -16.19 24.99
N TYR A 804 22.50 -15.15 24.28
CA TYR A 804 22.37 -15.13 22.83
C TYR A 804 23.34 -14.14 22.16
N GLU A 805 24.48 -13.85 22.80
CA GLU A 805 25.50 -12.92 22.26
C GLU A 805 25.98 -13.34 20.86
N VAL A 806 25.98 -14.63 20.55
CA VAL A 806 26.34 -15.15 19.21
C VAL A 806 25.37 -14.69 18.11
N LEU A 807 24.16 -14.27 18.46
CA LEU A 807 23.14 -13.75 17.53
C LEU A 807 23.18 -12.21 17.42
N LYS A 808 24.16 -11.56 18.06
CA LYS A 808 24.35 -10.12 17.95
C LYS A 808 24.67 -9.75 16.51
N GLY A 809 24.02 -8.69 16.02
CA GLY A 809 24.08 -8.30 14.60
C GLY A 809 22.92 -8.83 13.76
N MET A 810 22.08 -9.73 14.30
CA MET A 810 20.84 -10.11 13.64
C MET A 810 19.94 -8.89 13.41
N ARG A 811 19.27 -8.87 12.26
CA ARG A 811 18.35 -7.78 11.90
C ARG A 811 17.20 -7.68 12.90
N SER A 812 16.70 -6.46 13.10
CA SER A 812 15.53 -6.24 13.95
C SER A 812 14.33 -7.06 13.45
N PRO A 813 13.52 -7.63 14.35
CA PRO A 813 12.32 -8.37 13.95
C PRO A 813 11.28 -7.42 13.36
N TYR A 814 10.53 -7.91 12.36
CA TYR A 814 9.44 -7.16 11.73
C TYR A 814 8.09 -7.85 11.93
N THR A 815 7.03 -7.05 11.99
CA THR A 815 5.69 -7.56 11.80
C THR A 815 5.43 -7.84 10.31
N VAL A 816 4.47 -8.73 10.00
CA VAL A 816 4.08 -9.04 8.62
C VAL A 816 3.69 -7.78 7.82
N ASN A 817 3.06 -6.79 8.47
CA ASN A 817 2.69 -5.54 7.81
C ASN A 817 3.89 -4.60 7.63
N ALA A 818 4.89 -4.65 8.51
CA ALA A 818 6.05 -3.76 8.48
C ALA A 818 7.16 -4.23 7.53
N ILE A 819 7.20 -5.51 7.17
CA ILE A 819 8.26 -6.10 6.32
C ILE A 819 8.04 -5.89 4.81
N GLN A 820 7.01 -5.15 4.39
CA GLN A 820 6.69 -5.03 2.97
C GLN A 820 7.88 -4.49 2.16
N GLY A 821 8.32 -5.24 1.16
CA GLY A 821 9.47 -4.91 0.31
C GLY A 821 10.85 -5.26 0.89
N GLN A 822 10.93 -5.94 2.03
CA GLN A 822 12.18 -6.43 2.64
C GLN A 822 12.34 -7.93 2.46
N GLU A 823 13.58 -8.40 2.31
CA GLU A 823 13.91 -9.80 2.03
C GLU A 823 15.19 -10.20 2.76
N ALA A 824 15.34 -11.51 3.03
CA ALA A 824 16.55 -12.08 3.60
C ALA A 824 16.87 -13.44 2.99
N ASP A 825 18.12 -13.88 3.14
CA ASP A 825 18.52 -15.19 2.65
C ASP A 825 17.85 -16.29 3.49
N MET A 826 17.77 -16.07 4.80
CA MET A 826 17.03 -16.89 5.76
C MET A 826 15.95 -16.08 6.50
N VAL A 827 14.72 -16.61 6.50
CA VAL A 827 13.61 -16.08 7.30
C VAL A 827 13.19 -17.08 8.36
N VAL A 828 12.94 -16.57 9.56
CA VAL A 828 12.39 -17.31 10.68
C VAL A 828 11.03 -16.71 11.03
N ALA A 829 9.95 -17.48 10.84
CA ALA A 829 8.61 -17.08 11.22
C ALA A 829 8.28 -17.60 12.62
N ILE A 830 7.84 -16.72 13.52
CA ILE A 830 7.37 -17.09 14.87
C ILE A 830 5.95 -16.57 15.06
N THR A 831 4.98 -17.49 15.13
CA THR A 831 3.54 -17.17 14.97
C THR A 831 2.86 -16.71 16.26
N ALA A 832 3.36 -17.13 17.42
CA ALA A 832 2.68 -17.01 18.72
C ALA A 832 1.30 -17.69 18.77
N THR A 833 1.01 -18.62 17.86
CA THR A 833 -0.27 -19.37 17.83
C THR A 833 -0.13 -20.73 18.50
N THR A 834 -1.22 -21.21 19.08
CA THR A 834 -1.34 -22.54 19.70
C THR A 834 -2.73 -23.11 19.45
N ARG A 835 -2.91 -24.43 19.62
CA ARG A 835 -4.22 -25.09 19.53
C ARG A 835 -5.29 -24.45 20.43
N GLY A 836 -4.89 -23.97 21.62
CA GLY A 836 -5.82 -23.39 22.59
C GLY A 836 -6.29 -21.98 22.23
N ILE A 837 -5.54 -21.24 21.43
CA ILE A 837 -5.76 -19.81 21.14
C ILE A 837 -6.10 -19.55 19.66
N GLY A 838 -5.77 -20.50 18.77
CA GLY A 838 -6.04 -20.43 17.33
C GLY A 838 -5.00 -19.67 16.53
N ALA A 839 -5.17 -19.66 15.21
CA ALA A 839 -4.36 -19.07 14.16
C ALA A 839 -4.25 -17.54 14.22
N GLY A 840 -5.26 -16.82 14.73
CA GLY A 840 -5.21 -15.35 14.78
C GLY A 840 -4.82 -14.75 13.42
N PHE A 841 -3.81 -13.88 13.35
CA PHE A 841 -3.39 -13.26 12.07
C PHE A 841 -2.88 -14.21 11.00
N THR A 842 -2.53 -15.44 11.35
CA THR A 842 -2.11 -16.44 10.37
C THR A 842 -3.29 -17.08 9.64
N SER A 843 -4.55 -16.76 10.01
CA SER A 843 -5.72 -17.14 9.22
C SER A 843 -5.90 -16.29 7.95
N ASP A 844 -5.32 -15.09 7.92
CA ASP A 844 -5.39 -14.17 6.78
C ASP A 844 -4.44 -14.66 5.70
N GLU A 845 -5.01 -15.08 4.56
CA GLU A 845 -4.24 -15.67 3.46
C GLU A 845 -3.23 -14.68 2.87
N ARG A 846 -3.57 -13.38 2.79
CA ARG A 846 -2.68 -12.34 2.25
C ARG A 846 -1.47 -12.12 3.18
N ARG A 847 -1.68 -12.08 4.50
CA ARG A 847 -0.62 -11.97 5.52
C ARG A 847 0.25 -13.23 5.56
N LEU A 848 -0.36 -14.40 5.55
CA LEU A 848 0.36 -15.67 5.56
C LEU A 848 1.22 -15.83 4.30
N ASN A 849 0.69 -15.47 3.12
CA ASN A 849 1.43 -15.45 1.87
C ASN A 849 2.66 -14.54 1.93
N VAL A 850 2.54 -13.34 2.50
CA VAL A 850 3.69 -12.46 2.76
C VAL A 850 4.69 -13.14 3.70
N MET A 851 4.25 -13.70 4.83
CA MET A 851 5.15 -14.34 5.80
C MET A 851 5.95 -15.51 5.18
N LEU A 852 5.34 -16.26 4.27
CA LEU A 852 5.95 -17.43 3.63
C LEU A 852 6.81 -17.10 2.39
N SER A 853 6.93 -15.83 1.98
CA SER A 853 7.56 -15.44 0.70
C SER A 853 8.65 -14.37 0.78
N ARG A 854 9.22 -14.15 1.97
CA ARG A 854 10.26 -13.13 2.23
C ARG A 854 11.70 -13.67 2.28
N HIS A 855 11.88 -14.98 2.17
CA HIS A 855 13.19 -15.61 2.13
C HIS A 855 13.69 -15.82 0.69
N LYS A 856 15.00 -16.04 0.53
CA LYS A 856 15.57 -16.54 -0.73
C LYS A 856 15.80 -18.04 -0.70
N CYS A 857 16.49 -18.56 0.32
CA CYS A 857 16.92 -19.96 0.34
C CYS A 857 16.49 -20.76 1.57
N ALA A 858 16.13 -20.11 2.68
CA ALA A 858 15.79 -20.79 3.92
C ALA A 858 14.56 -20.19 4.62
N LEU A 859 13.58 -21.04 4.96
CA LEU A 859 12.43 -20.68 5.79
C LEU A 859 12.27 -21.69 6.92
N ILE A 860 12.21 -21.19 8.16
CA ILE A 860 11.85 -21.98 9.34
C ILE A 860 10.64 -21.36 10.02
N ILE A 861 9.65 -22.19 10.35
CA ILE A 861 8.42 -21.77 11.03
C ILE A 861 8.42 -22.39 12.43
N PHE A 862 8.44 -21.55 13.47
CA PHE A 862 8.26 -21.95 14.86
C PHE A 862 6.82 -21.65 15.27
N SER A 863 6.04 -22.70 15.49
CA SER A 863 4.61 -22.60 15.80
C SER A 863 4.13 -23.92 16.44
N ASP A 864 2.86 -23.98 16.82
CA ASP A 864 2.17 -25.23 17.18
C ASP A 864 1.50 -25.81 15.94
N ILE A 865 1.83 -27.04 15.55
CA ILE A 865 1.27 -27.67 14.33
C ILE A 865 -0.24 -27.92 14.46
N ASP A 866 -0.74 -28.09 15.69
CA ASP A 866 -2.15 -28.36 16.00
C ASP A 866 -2.95 -27.06 16.21
N THR A 867 -2.38 -25.90 15.85
CA THR A 867 -3.11 -24.62 15.76
C THR A 867 -4.39 -24.76 14.93
N VAL A 868 -4.35 -25.55 13.85
CA VAL A 868 -5.50 -25.87 13.00
C VAL A 868 -5.64 -27.38 12.80
N ASP A 869 -6.87 -27.86 12.62
CA ASP A 869 -7.12 -29.27 12.28
C ASP A 869 -6.80 -29.56 10.80
N TYR A 870 -5.51 -29.81 10.55
CA TYR A 870 -4.98 -30.17 9.23
C TYR A 870 -5.34 -31.60 8.80
N LYS A 871 -5.75 -32.47 9.73
CA LYS A 871 -6.15 -33.86 9.45
C LYS A 871 -7.62 -33.98 9.03
N GLY A 872 -8.49 -33.08 9.51
CA GLY A 872 -9.93 -33.11 9.23
C GLY A 872 -10.28 -32.84 7.76
N LYS A 873 -11.45 -33.30 7.31
CA LYS A 873 -11.97 -33.06 5.95
C LYS A 873 -12.71 -31.71 5.77
N GLY A 874 -12.94 -30.95 6.86
CA GLY A 874 -13.68 -29.68 6.83
C GLY A 874 -12.86 -28.46 6.39
N LYS A 875 -13.52 -27.37 5.94
CA LYS A 875 -12.93 -26.10 5.45
C LYS A 875 -12.30 -25.20 6.54
N GLY A 876 -11.92 -25.77 7.69
CA GLY A 876 -11.49 -25.05 8.90
C GLY A 876 -12.65 -24.36 9.63
N LYS A 877 -12.56 -24.20 10.95
CA LYS A 877 -13.49 -23.35 11.71
C LYS A 877 -13.14 -21.88 11.43
N ALA A 878 -14.15 -21.00 11.39
CA ALA A 878 -13.90 -19.57 11.38
C ALA A 878 -13.34 -19.18 12.75
N GLU A 879 -12.21 -18.48 12.77
CA GLU A 879 -11.53 -18.09 13.99
C GLU A 879 -11.58 -16.59 14.21
N ARG A 880 -11.65 -16.21 15.48
CA ARG A 880 -11.61 -14.83 15.94
C ARG A 880 -10.17 -14.30 15.90
N VAL A 881 -9.95 -13.21 15.18
CA VAL A 881 -8.66 -12.61 14.87
C VAL A 881 -8.68 -11.16 15.30
N MET A 882 -7.92 -10.78 16.34
CA MET A 882 -7.86 -9.37 16.71
C MET A 882 -6.77 -8.62 15.96
N LEU A 883 -7.12 -7.68 15.06
CA LEU A 883 -6.26 -6.81 14.25
C LEU A 883 -5.28 -5.99 15.11
N PRO A 884 -4.13 -5.51 14.55
CA PRO A 884 -3.08 -4.81 15.33
C PRO A 884 -3.58 -3.59 16.13
N THR A 885 -4.83 -3.23 15.88
CA THR A 885 -5.53 -1.99 16.17
C THR A 885 -6.61 -2.23 17.23
N GLY A 886 -6.87 -3.48 17.62
CA GLY A 886 -7.83 -3.85 18.67
C GLY A 886 -9.15 -4.46 18.16
N GLU A 887 -9.32 -4.60 16.85
CA GLU A 887 -10.59 -5.01 16.22
C GLU A 887 -10.71 -6.51 16.00
N VAL A 888 -11.92 -7.05 15.99
CA VAL A 888 -12.14 -8.49 15.89
C VAL A 888 -12.65 -8.90 14.51
N SER A 889 -11.85 -9.67 13.75
CA SER A 889 -12.22 -10.30 12.48
C SER A 889 -12.54 -11.79 12.65
N PHE A 890 -13.43 -12.35 11.83
CA PHE A 890 -13.60 -13.81 11.71
C PHE A 890 -13.14 -14.32 10.35
N GLN A 891 -12.13 -15.18 10.34
CA GLN A 891 -11.59 -15.73 9.09
C GLN A 891 -11.38 -17.24 9.18
N LYS A 892 -11.59 -17.94 8.05
CA LYS A 892 -11.31 -19.38 7.94
C LYS A 892 -9.84 -19.55 7.57
N ALA A 893 -9.07 -20.22 8.42
CA ALA A 893 -7.66 -20.49 8.21
C ALA A 893 -7.39 -21.60 7.17
N ARG A 894 -7.93 -21.46 5.94
CA ARG A 894 -7.82 -22.48 4.87
C ARG A 894 -6.39 -22.61 4.37
N MET A 895 -5.75 -21.51 4.01
CA MET A 895 -4.35 -21.53 3.58
C MET A 895 -3.43 -22.11 4.66
N LEU A 896 -3.59 -21.71 5.93
CA LEU A 896 -2.77 -22.24 7.03
C LEU A 896 -2.92 -23.75 7.17
N LYS A 897 -4.15 -24.25 7.04
CA LYS A 897 -4.44 -25.68 7.04
C LYS A 897 -3.71 -26.42 5.91
N ASP A 898 -3.77 -25.88 4.69
CA ASP A 898 -3.09 -26.46 3.53
C ASP A 898 -1.56 -26.45 3.71
N VAL A 899 -1.00 -25.38 4.29
CA VAL A 899 0.43 -25.26 4.61
C VAL A 899 0.85 -26.31 5.65
N HIS A 900 0.13 -26.42 6.78
CA HIS A 900 0.43 -27.42 7.81
C HIS A 900 0.35 -28.83 7.24
N LYS A 901 -0.71 -29.13 6.48
CA LYS A 901 -0.88 -30.42 5.81
C LYS A 901 0.29 -30.72 4.86
N SER A 902 0.66 -29.76 4.01
CA SER A 902 1.75 -29.94 3.04
C SER A 902 3.09 -30.25 3.72
N LEU A 903 3.42 -29.56 4.81
CA LEU A 903 4.67 -29.78 5.56
C LEU A 903 4.68 -31.14 6.27
N VAL A 904 3.54 -31.58 6.82
CA VAL A 904 3.39 -32.91 7.43
C VAL A 904 3.51 -34.02 6.39
N ASP A 905 2.79 -33.91 5.26
CA ASP A 905 2.81 -34.91 4.18
C ASP A 905 4.22 -35.02 3.55
N ALA A 906 4.96 -33.90 3.49
CA ALA A 906 6.35 -33.87 3.06
C ALA A 906 7.34 -34.45 4.09
N GLY A 907 6.93 -34.64 5.34
CA GLY A 907 7.80 -35.08 6.45
C GLY A 907 8.81 -34.01 6.87
N ARG A 908 8.42 -32.73 6.78
CA ARG A 908 9.26 -31.55 7.08
C ARG A 908 8.89 -30.88 8.40
N VAL A 909 8.45 -31.68 9.37
CA VAL A 909 8.09 -31.23 10.72
C VAL A 909 9.04 -31.84 11.74
N ALA A 910 9.76 -31.00 12.46
CA ALA A 910 10.54 -31.36 13.65
C ALA A 910 9.72 -31.06 14.90
N VAL A 911 9.83 -31.87 15.96
CA VAL A 911 9.03 -31.70 17.19
C VAL A 911 9.94 -31.31 18.34
N VAL A 912 9.57 -30.24 19.07
CA VAL A 912 10.26 -29.79 20.27
C VAL A 912 9.25 -29.61 21.41
N GLU A 913 9.44 -30.36 22.49
CA GLU A 913 8.59 -30.29 23.68
C GLU A 913 8.92 -29.06 24.55
N CYS A 914 7.96 -28.17 24.72
CA CYS A 914 8.05 -27.06 25.67
C CYS A 914 7.63 -27.53 27.06
N ARG A 915 8.39 -27.16 28.10
CA ARG A 915 8.08 -27.57 29.49
C ARG A 915 6.73 -26.98 29.94
N PRO A 916 5.80 -27.76 30.50
CA PRO A 916 4.58 -27.22 31.08
C PRO A 916 4.92 -26.32 32.27
N ASN A 917 4.35 -25.13 32.30
CA ASN A 917 4.65 -24.10 33.29
C ASN A 917 4.10 -24.53 34.67
N LYS A 918 4.89 -25.25 35.47
CA LYS A 918 4.60 -25.47 36.90
C LYS A 918 4.82 -24.17 37.68
N ARG A 919 3.88 -23.22 37.62
CA ARG A 919 3.78 -22.14 38.62
C ARG A 919 2.71 -22.51 39.65
N LYS A 920 3.13 -22.52 40.93
CA LYS A 920 2.29 -22.73 42.12
C LYS A 920 1.02 -21.88 42.05
N GLY A 921 -0.14 -22.53 41.96
CA GLY A 921 -1.44 -21.86 41.96
C GLY A 921 -2.48 -22.55 41.08
N GLU A 922 -2.68 -23.86 41.24
CA GLU A 922 -3.61 -24.69 40.45
C GLU A 922 -5.11 -24.38 40.64
N GLY A 923 -5.46 -23.23 41.24
CA GLY A 923 -6.86 -22.84 41.48
C GLY A 923 -7.43 -21.76 40.55
N LYS A 924 -6.62 -20.88 39.93
CA LYS A 924 -7.15 -19.69 39.21
C LYS A 924 -7.02 -19.73 37.69
N ALA A 925 -6.03 -20.42 37.13
CA ALA A 925 -5.79 -20.44 35.68
C ALA A 925 -6.79 -21.30 34.89
N LYS A 926 -7.37 -22.34 35.53
CA LYS A 926 -8.47 -23.12 34.93
C LYS A 926 -9.76 -22.30 34.85
N ASP A 927 -10.01 -21.41 35.82
CA ASP A 927 -11.24 -20.60 35.85
C ASP A 927 -11.24 -19.49 34.79
N GLU A 928 -10.09 -18.89 34.48
CA GLU A 928 -10.00 -17.88 33.40
C GLU A 928 -10.14 -18.50 32.01
N ALA A 929 -9.46 -19.61 31.72
CA ALA A 929 -9.60 -20.30 30.42
C ALA A 929 -11.02 -20.86 30.19
N THR A 930 -11.70 -21.30 31.26
CA THR A 930 -13.10 -21.78 31.18
C THR A 930 -14.10 -20.63 31.05
N LYS A 931 -13.81 -19.45 31.62
CA LYS A 931 -14.59 -18.21 31.37
C LYS A 931 -14.49 -17.78 29.90
N TYR A 932 -13.31 -17.78 29.31
CA TYR A 932 -13.13 -17.40 27.91
C TYR A 932 -13.75 -18.40 26.91
N ALA A 933 -13.79 -19.70 27.24
CA ALA A 933 -14.46 -20.71 26.42
C ALA A 933 -15.99 -20.53 26.38
N LYS A 934 -16.61 -20.04 27.46
CA LYS A 934 -18.05 -19.71 27.50
C LYS A 934 -18.39 -18.43 26.76
N TYR A 935 -17.53 -17.40 26.82
CA TYR A 935 -17.72 -16.17 26.05
C TYR A 935 -17.51 -16.37 24.53
N ALA A 936 -16.72 -17.37 24.12
CA ALA A 936 -16.49 -17.68 22.70
C ALA A 936 -17.57 -18.58 22.07
N SER A 937 -18.42 -19.24 22.87
CA SER A 937 -19.45 -20.17 22.37
C SER A 937 -20.84 -19.55 22.19
N GLY A 938 -21.00 -18.23 22.39
CA GLY A 938 -22.27 -17.53 22.15
C GLY A 938 -23.48 -18.17 22.83
N THR A 939 -23.27 -18.71 24.03
CA THR A 939 -24.31 -19.36 24.84
C THR A 939 -24.39 -18.65 26.18
N GLU A 940 -25.17 -17.58 26.21
CA GLU A 940 -26.18 -17.38 27.25
C GLU A 940 -27.56 -17.60 26.64
#